data_AF-A0A8S2A9L3-F1
#
_entry.id   AF-A0A8S2A9L3-F1
#
_cell.length_a   1.000
_cell.length_b   1.000
_cell.length_c   1.000
_cell.angle_alpha   90.00
_cell.angle_beta   90.00
_cell.angle_gamma   90.00
#
_symmetry.space_group_name_H-M   'P 1'
#
loop_
_entity.id
_entity.type
_entity.pdbx_description
1 polymer ?
#
loop_
_entity_poly.entity_id
_entity_poly.type
_entity_poly.pdbx_seq_one_letter_code
_entity_poly.pdbx_strand_id
1 'polypeptide(L)'
;MAANWTRVSFFFLALVMTVAILAPSVVSGGNGFSDLKIRTHLKRLNKPALKSIKSPDGDIIDCVPITDQPAFAHPLLINHTVQMWPSFNPESVFSESKVSSKTKNQQSNSIKQLWHVNGKCPVNTIPIRRTTRQDLYRANSVENYGMKNQKSIPKPKSSEPPNVLTQNGHQHAIMYVEDGIFYGAKAKINVWKPDVEMPNEFSLAQIWVLGGNFNSDLNSIEAGWQVSPQLYGDNRTRLFTYWTSDAYQGTGCYNHLCSGFVQINREIAMGGSISPLSNYGNSQYDITILIWKDPKEGHWWLQFGEKYIIGYWPASLFSYLSESASMIEWGGEVVNSQSEEGQHTTTQMGSGRFAEEGWGKASYFKNVQVVDGSNELRNPENLQVFTDQENCYNVKSGNGGSWGSYFYYGGPVAVMVTAAIFAICVDGNEFLDHREIKEFRHLKRFNKPTVKSIKSEDGDVIDCVPITNQPAFDHPLLKNHTIQMRPSFYPVSDSTYTKREAKAITQYALMGVRNGKFYGTEATINLWKPNVQILKEFSLAQTWVVSGNGSSLNTIEAGWQVHDKLGIPSFHSHGLNYSTSSLFRLARDGYRKTGCYNLLCSGFVQTSNRYTVGGSITTISRYRGTQYDLSILYMEGNWWLRVNEKDVIGYWPGSLFSSLGRETTRVEWGGEIINSRTGGRHTTTDMGSGHFADEGFKKASYFRNLKIVDGTNTLREPQGLYLFADKHNCYNIKTGNGGTSWGTYFFYGGPGRNVKCP
;
A
#
# COMPACT_ATOMS: atom_id res chain seq x y z
N MET A 1 -75.53 -27.23 -8.36
CA MET A 1 -74.77 -27.49 -7.12
C MET A 1 -73.46 -28.15 -7.56
N ALA A 2 -72.34 -27.47 -7.77
CA ALA A 2 -71.65 -26.38 -7.07
C ALA A 2 -70.57 -26.89 -6.08
N ALA A 3 -69.39 -26.24 -6.12
CA ALA A 3 -68.21 -26.40 -5.26
C ALA A 3 -67.53 -27.79 -5.21
N ASN A 4 -66.43 -27.97 -5.98
CA ASN A 4 -65.34 -28.90 -5.58
C ASN A 4 -63.96 -28.61 -6.22
N TRP A 5 -63.50 -27.35 -6.24
CA TRP A 5 -62.21 -26.94 -6.85
C TRP A 5 -61.40 -25.95 -5.99
N THR A 6 -61.20 -26.24 -4.68
CA THR A 6 -60.26 -25.49 -3.81
C THR A 6 -59.74 -26.32 -2.63
N ARG A 7 -58.69 -27.13 -2.82
CA ARG A 7 -57.92 -27.77 -1.73
C ARG A 7 -56.40 -27.74 -1.94
N VAL A 8 -55.87 -26.55 -2.26
CA VAL A 8 -54.41 -26.27 -2.31
C VAL A 8 -54.05 -25.01 -1.50
N SER A 9 -54.89 -23.99 -1.50
CA SER A 9 -54.53 -22.63 -1.02
C SER A 9 -54.50 -22.40 0.50
N PHE A 10 -54.55 -23.43 1.34
CA PHE A 10 -54.58 -23.25 2.81
C PHE A 10 -53.25 -23.55 3.55
N PHE A 11 -52.29 -24.23 2.92
CA PHE A 11 -50.95 -24.41 3.50
C PHE A 11 -49.96 -23.29 3.16
N PHE A 12 -50.25 -22.47 2.14
CA PHE A 12 -49.36 -21.37 1.72
C PHE A 12 -49.53 -20.08 2.54
N LEU A 13 -50.70 -19.81 3.13
CA LEU A 13 -50.94 -18.56 3.87
C LEU A 13 -50.26 -18.53 5.25
N ALA A 14 -50.10 -19.68 5.91
CA ALA A 14 -49.45 -19.77 7.21
C ALA A 14 -47.93 -19.53 7.15
N LEU A 15 -47.30 -19.80 6.00
CA LEU A 15 -45.84 -19.68 5.82
C LEU A 15 -45.38 -18.23 5.57
N VAL A 16 -46.28 -17.34 5.13
CA VAL A 16 -45.94 -15.94 4.78
C VAL A 16 -45.98 -15.01 6.00
N MET A 17 -46.75 -15.33 7.04
CA MET A 17 -46.90 -14.50 8.24
C MET A 17 -45.81 -14.72 9.31
N THR A 18 -44.97 -15.76 9.20
CA THR A 18 -43.91 -16.07 10.17
C THR A 18 -42.49 -15.74 9.68
N VAL A 19 -42.33 -15.24 8.45
CA VAL A 19 -41.02 -14.84 7.88
C VAL A 19 -40.75 -13.33 8.05
N ALA A 20 -41.71 -12.59 8.62
CA ALA A 20 -41.64 -11.13 8.79
C ALA A 20 -40.90 -10.64 10.05
N ILE A 21 -40.38 -11.54 10.90
CA ILE A 21 -39.64 -11.22 12.14
C ILE A 21 -38.36 -12.08 12.14
N LEU A 22 -37.24 -11.51 12.62
CA LEU A 22 -35.88 -12.04 12.45
C LEU A 22 -35.33 -12.00 11.02
N ALA A 23 -35.60 -10.90 10.30
CA ALA A 23 -34.50 -10.32 9.53
C ALA A 23 -33.36 -10.01 10.53
N PRO A 24 -32.11 -10.45 10.29
CA PRO A 24 -30.99 -9.97 11.09
C PRO A 24 -30.93 -8.46 10.93
N SER A 25 -31.06 -7.72 12.03
CA SER A 25 -30.72 -6.31 12.02
C SER A 25 -29.25 -6.22 11.65
N VAL A 26 -28.97 -5.75 10.42
CA VAL A 26 -27.60 -5.44 9.98
C VAL A 26 -27.17 -4.21 10.77
N VAL A 27 -26.75 -4.44 12.01
CA VAL A 27 -25.95 -3.52 12.80
C VAL A 27 -24.65 -3.38 12.04
N SER A 28 -24.63 -2.38 11.16
CA SER A 28 -23.43 -2.00 10.43
C SER A 28 -22.36 -1.63 11.45
N GLY A 29 -21.41 -2.54 11.67
CA GLY A 29 -20.19 -2.32 12.43
C GLY A 29 -19.21 -1.41 11.69
N GLY A 30 -19.70 -0.41 10.96
CA GLY A 30 -18.89 0.74 10.57
C GLY A 30 -18.69 1.66 11.78
N ASN A 31 -17.64 2.49 11.74
CA ASN A 31 -17.44 3.56 12.71
C ASN A 31 -18.47 4.68 12.50
N GLY A 32 -19.72 4.40 12.90
CA GLY A 32 -20.87 5.24 12.66
C GLY A 32 -20.87 6.47 13.56
N PHE A 33 -20.43 7.62 13.04
CA PHE A 33 -20.79 8.91 13.61
C PHE A 33 -22.32 8.95 13.80
N SER A 34 -22.77 9.39 14.99
CA SER A 34 -24.20 9.43 15.34
C SER A 34 -25.03 10.07 14.21
N ASP A 35 -26.09 9.39 13.78
CA ASP A 35 -26.96 9.88 12.70
C ASP A 35 -27.57 11.26 13.04
N LEU A 36 -27.77 11.55 14.33
CA LEU A 36 -28.16 12.89 14.80
C LEU A 36 -27.06 13.94 14.52
N LYS A 37 -25.80 13.61 14.79
CA LYS A 37 -24.63 14.47 14.53
C LYS A 37 -24.49 14.77 13.04
N ILE A 38 -24.63 13.76 12.18
CA ILE A 38 -24.63 13.90 10.72
C ILE A 38 -25.80 14.78 10.25
N ARG A 39 -27.04 14.53 10.73
CA ARG A 39 -28.22 15.34 10.39
C ARG A 39 -28.03 16.81 10.77
N THR A 40 -27.50 17.09 11.96
CA THR A 40 -27.24 18.45 12.44
C THR A 40 -26.16 19.14 11.60
N HIS A 41 -25.05 18.45 11.29
CA HIS A 41 -24.00 19.04 10.47
C HIS A 41 -24.47 19.31 9.03
N LEU A 42 -25.26 18.41 8.41
CA LEU A 42 -25.82 18.65 7.08
C LEU A 42 -26.79 19.84 7.02
N LYS A 43 -27.50 20.16 8.12
CA LYS A 43 -28.32 21.38 8.23
C LYS A 43 -27.49 22.67 8.35
N ARG A 44 -26.25 22.58 8.85
CA ARG A 44 -25.30 23.72 8.90
C ARG A 44 -24.77 24.06 7.51
N LEU A 45 -24.38 23.02 6.76
CA LEU A 45 -23.78 23.14 5.42
C LEU A 45 -24.82 23.50 4.34
N ASN A 46 -25.89 22.72 4.25
CA ASN A 46 -26.88 22.86 3.19
C ASN A 46 -27.95 23.89 3.58
N LYS A 47 -27.74 25.14 3.14
CA LYS A 47 -28.72 26.22 3.28
C LYS A 47 -30.00 25.95 2.45
N PRO A 48 -31.15 26.55 2.81
CA PRO A 48 -32.37 26.46 2.00
C PRO A 48 -32.14 26.97 0.58
N ALA A 49 -32.52 26.16 -0.41
CA ALA A 49 -32.37 26.48 -1.83
C ALA A 49 -33.72 26.91 -2.43
N LEU A 50 -33.73 27.99 -3.21
CA LEU A 50 -34.92 28.37 -4.00
C LEU A 50 -35.11 27.42 -5.21
N LYS A 51 -34.04 26.77 -5.64
CA LYS A 51 -34.01 25.80 -6.74
C LYS A 51 -32.81 24.87 -6.57
N SER A 52 -33.00 23.58 -6.80
CA SER A 52 -31.90 22.62 -6.98
C SER A 52 -31.74 22.27 -8.46
N ILE A 53 -30.51 22.22 -8.95
CA ILE A 53 -30.16 21.77 -10.31
C ILE A 53 -29.35 20.48 -10.17
N LYS A 54 -29.92 19.35 -10.58
CA LYS A 54 -29.15 18.11 -10.70
C LYS A 54 -28.30 18.18 -11.97
N SER A 55 -26.99 18.07 -11.81
CA SER A 55 -26.00 18.08 -12.88
C SER A 55 -25.91 16.70 -13.58
N PRO A 56 -25.53 16.63 -14.88
CA PRO A 56 -25.33 15.35 -15.58
C PRO A 56 -24.26 14.45 -14.94
N ASP A 57 -23.32 15.02 -14.21
CA ASP A 57 -22.23 14.32 -13.53
C ASP A 57 -22.62 13.73 -12.15
N GLY A 58 -23.82 14.08 -11.66
CA GLY A 58 -24.37 13.59 -10.39
C GLY A 58 -24.44 14.66 -9.28
N ASP A 59 -23.74 15.78 -9.42
CA ASP A 59 -23.81 16.89 -8.45
C ASP A 59 -25.25 17.42 -8.32
N ILE A 60 -25.58 17.97 -7.14
CA ILE A 60 -26.74 18.82 -6.95
C ILE A 60 -26.23 20.22 -6.60
N ILE A 61 -26.55 21.18 -7.46
CA ILE A 61 -26.24 22.59 -7.26
C ILE A 61 -27.48 23.29 -6.70
N ASP A 62 -27.36 23.79 -5.48
CA ASP A 62 -28.41 24.50 -4.77
C ASP A 62 -28.27 26.00 -4.96
N CYS A 63 -29.33 26.62 -5.49
CA CYS A 63 -29.43 28.04 -5.71
C CYS A 63 -29.95 28.72 -4.43
N VAL A 64 -29.03 29.11 -3.56
CA VAL A 64 -29.27 29.71 -2.24
C VAL A 64 -29.36 31.24 -2.39
N PRO A 65 -30.29 31.95 -1.72
CA PRO A 65 -30.31 33.41 -1.74
C PRO A 65 -28.96 34.02 -1.32
N ILE A 66 -28.56 35.15 -1.92
CA ILE A 66 -27.29 35.82 -1.61
C ILE A 66 -27.18 36.14 -0.11
N THR A 67 -28.30 36.46 0.56
CA THR A 67 -28.41 36.76 2.00
C THR A 67 -28.30 35.55 2.92
N ASP A 68 -28.48 34.33 2.42
CA ASP A 68 -28.70 33.14 3.24
C ASP A 68 -27.46 32.22 3.29
N GLN A 69 -26.44 32.57 2.49
CA GLN A 69 -25.23 31.78 2.28
C GLN A 69 -24.43 31.52 3.57
N PRO A 70 -23.51 30.52 3.58
CA PRO A 70 -22.70 30.19 4.75
C PRO A 70 -21.86 31.35 5.31
N ALA A 71 -21.48 32.32 4.48
CA ALA A 71 -20.65 33.48 4.85
C ALA A 71 -21.04 34.17 6.17
N PHE A 72 -22.34 34.48 6.35
CA PHE A 72 -22.84 35.28 7.49
C PHE A 72 -23.04 34.47 8.78
N ALA A 73 -22.70 33.17 8.78
CA ALA A 73 -22.53 32.42 10.02
C ALA A 73 -21.22 32.78 10.76
N HIS A 74 -20.34 33.60 10.17
CA HIS A 74 -19.17 34.13 10.85
C HIS A 74 -19.58 35.26 11.82
N PRO A 75 -19.11 35.29 13.08
CA PRO A 75 -19.49 36.33 14.05
C PRO A 75 -19.27 37.76 13.55
N LEU A 76 -18.17 38.01 12.84
CA LEU A 76 -17.83 39.32 12.31
C LEU A 76 -18.69 39.73 11.09
N LEU A 77 -19.47 38.82 10.51
CA LEU A 77 -20.23 39.04 9.27
C LEU A 77 -21.76 38.98 9.44
N ILE A 78 -22.28 38.85 10.66
CA ILE A 78 -23.72 38.73 10.94
C ILE A 78 -24.53 39.92 10.36
N ASN A 79 -23.97 41.13 10.42
CA ASN A 79 -24.58 42.36 9.90
C ASN A 79 -23.83 42.90 8.66
N HIS A 80 -23.13 42.05 7.91
CA HIS A 80 -22.29 42.49 6.80
C HIS A 80 -23.14 42.98 5.60
N THR A 81 -22.80 44.14 5.05
CA THR A 81 -23.45 44.67 3.84
C THR A 81 -22.80 44.07 2.61
N VAL A 82 -23.58 43.36 1.79
CA VAL A 82 -23.05 42.67 0.61
C VAL A 82 -22.73 43.67 -0.50
N GLN A 83 -21.43 43.81 -0.79
CA GLN A 83 -20.93 44.58 -1.92
C GLN A 83 -21.14 43.76 -3.21
N MET A 84 -21.93 44.28 -4.16
CA MET A 84 -22.26 43.54 -5.40
C MET A 84 -21.24 43.73 -6.54
N TRP A 85 -20.33 44.70 -6.42
CA TRP A 85 -19.23 44.94 -7.36
C TRP A 85 -18.03 45.60 -6.64
N PRO A 86 -16.78 45.25 -6.97
CA PRO A 86 -15.59 45.97 -6.50
C PRO A 86 -15.63 47.43 -6.98
N SER A 87 -14.96 48.32 -6.24
CA SER A 87 -14.78 49.72 -6.64
C SER A 87 -13.72 49.87 -7.74
N PHE A 88 -12.78 48.93 -7.83
CA PHE A 88 -11.70 48.91 -8.81
C PHE A 88 -11.40 47.48 -9.30
N ASN A 89 -11.04 47.32 -10.58
CA ASN A 89 -10.55 46.06 -11.13
C ASN A 89 -9.25 46.28 -11.94
N PRO A 90 -8.14 45.59 -11.60
CA PRO A 90 -6.86 45.68 -12.32
C PRO A 90 -6.92 45.36 -13.83
N GLU A 91 -7.94 44.62 -14.31
CA GLU A 91 -8.09 44.34 -15.74
C GLU A 91 -8.71 45.50 -16.54
N SER A 92 -9.52 46.38 -15.93
CA SER A 92 -10.20 47.46 -16.68
C SER A 92 -9.21 48.44 -17.32
N VAL A 93 -8.13 48.77 -16.61
CA VAL A 93 -7.08 49.72 -17.07
C VAL A 93 -6.42 49.23 -18.35
N PHE A 94 -6.18 47.92 -18.48
CA PHE A 94 -5.59 47.35 -19.69
C PHE A 94 -6.55 47.34 -20.90
N SER A 95 -7.87 47.43 -20.68
CA SER A 95 -8.87 47.33 -21.76
C SER A 95 -8.92 48.56 -22.67
N GLU A 96 -8.64 49.76 -22.15
CA GLU A 96 -8.67 51.01 -22.93
C GLU A 96 -7.51 51.11 -23.94
N SER A 97 -6.39 50.40 -23.68
CA SER A 97 -5.20 50.39 -24.54
C SER A 97 -5.38 49.67 -25.90
N LYS A 98 -6.48 48.96 -26.12
CA LYS A 98 -6.73 48.14 -27.34
C LYS A 98 -7.85 48.68 -28.22
N VAL A 99 -7.76 49.97 -28.56
CA VAL A 99 -8.55 50.54 -29.65
C VAL A 99 -8.13 49.90 -30.99
N SER A 100 -9.12 49.45 -31.76
CA SER A 100 -9.01 48.92 -33.13
C SER A 100 -8.35 47.54 -33.34
N SER A 101 -9.14 46.47 -33.15
CA SER A 101 -9.23 45.39 -34.14
C SER A 101 -10.56 44.64 -34.03
N LYS A 102 -11.49 44.87 -34.99
CA LYS A 102 -12.80 44.19 -35.04
C LYS A 102 -12.72 42.83 -35.75
N THR A 103 -11.90 41.92 -35.23
CA THR A 103 -11.84 40.53 -35.71
C THR A 103 -12.95 39.70 -35.07
N LYS A 104 -14.06 39.51 -35.80
CA LYS A 104 -15.08 38.52 -35.41
C LYS A 104 -14.49 37.11 -35.50
N ASN A 105 -15.07 36.18 -34.72
CA ASN A 105 -14.83 34.74 -34.79
C ASN A 105 -13.45 34.23 -34.32
N GLN A 106 -12.98 34.67 -33.15
CA GLN A 106 -12.39 33.71 -32.21
C GLN A 106 -13.38 33.48 -31.07
N GLN A 107 -14.07 32.34 -31.14
CA GLN A 107 -14.94 31.87 -30.07
C GLN A 107 -14.05 31.36 -28.94
N SER A 108 -13.82 32.20 -27.93
CA SER A 108 -13.04 31.82 -26.75
C SER A 108 -13.56 30.48 -26.21
N ASN A 109 -12.64 29.54 -25.96
CA ASN A 109 -12.92 28.22 -25.39
C ASN A 109 -13.25 28.37 -23.90
N SER A 110 -14.31 29.12 -23.60
CA SER A 110 -14.73 29.46 -22.25
C SER A 110 -15.03 28.18 -21.48
N ILE A 111 -14.21 27.91 -20.46
CA ILE A 111 -14.41 26.79 -19.56
C ILE A 111 -15.79 26.91 -18.89
N LYS A 112 -16.49 25.78 -18.83
CA LYS A 112 -17.86 25.62 -18.33
C LYS A 112 -17.86 24.66 -17.14
N GLN A 113 -18.99 24.58 -16.47
CA GLN A 113 -19.26 23.55 -15.48
C GLN A 113 -20.45 22.70 -15.95
N LEU A 114 -20.43 21.38 -15.69
CA LEU A 114 -21.36 20.45 -16.32
C LEU A 114 -22.83 20.70 -15.93
N TRP A 115 -23.08 21.29 -14.76
CA TRP A 115 -24.42 21.67 -14.32
C TRP A 115 -25.11 22.72 -15.21
N HIS A 116 -24.35 23.52 -15.98
CA HIS A 116 -24.88 24.50 -16.93
C HIS A 116 -25.76 23.86 -18.02
N VAL A 117 -25.55 22.58 -18.34
CA VAL A 117 -26.38 21.82 -19.29
C VAL A 117 -27.84 21.76 -18.82
N ASN A 118 -28.06 21.67 -17.52
CA ASN A 118 -29.38 21.56 -16.90
C ASN A 118 -29.91 22.91 -16.37
N GLY A 119 -29.32 24.02 -16.85
CA GLY A 119 -29.81 25.38 -16.66
C GLY A 119 -28.95 26.24 -15.73
N LYS A 120 -29.57 27.27 -15.16
CA LYS A 120 -28.92 28.29 -14.32
C LYS A 120 -29.68 28.55 -13.02
N CYS A 121 -28.99 29.09 -12.02
CA CYS A 121 -29.59 29.60 -10.80
C CYS A 121 -30.30 30.95 -11.04
N PRO A 122 -31.38 31.28 -10.28
CA PRO A 122 -32.09 32.56 -10.39
C PRO A 122 -31.22 33.82 -10.16
N VAL A 123 -31.80 34.99 -10.44
CA VAL A 123 -31.26 36.28 -9.98
C VAL A 123 -31.28 36.30 -8.45
N ASN A 124 -30.35 37.03 -7.82
CA ASN A 124 -30.19 37.14 -6.36
C ASN A 124 -29.95 35.81 -5.62
N THR A 125 -29.43 34.79 -6.32
CA THR A 125 -28.99 33.51 -5.73
C THR A 125 -27.58 33.12 -6.18
N ILE A 126 -26.90 32.32 -5.37
CA ILE A 126 -25.60 31.71 -5.69
C ILE A 126 -25.72 30.18 -5.79
N PRO A 127 -24.98 29.52 -6.69
CA PRO A 127 -24.88 28.07 -6.79
C PRO A 127 -23.89 27.49 -5.76
N ILE A 128 -24.40 26.71 -4.80
CA ILE A 128 -23.60 25.95 -3.84
C ILE A 128 -23.70 24.45 -4.17
N ARG A 129 -22.58 23.71 -4.22
CA ARG A 129 -22.62 22.25 -4.34
C ARG A 129 -23.12 21.64 -3.02
N ARG A 130 -24.28 20.96 -3.06
CA ARG A 130 -24.88 20.28 -1.91
C ARG A 130 -23.92 19.22 -1.33
N THR A 131 -23.70 19.27 -0.01
CA THR A 131 -23.01 18.20 0.72
C THR A 131 -23.98 17.06 1.05
N THR A 132 -23.55 15.83 0.82
CA THR A 132 -24.34 14.61 1.04
C THR A 132 -23.94 13.89 2.33
N ARG A 133 -24.75 12.92 2.77
CA ARG A 133 -24.37 11.99 3.85
C ARG A 133 -23.07 11.25 3.53
N GLN A 134 -22.90 10.83 2.27
CA GLN A 134 -21.71 10.08 1.85
C GLN A 134 -20.43 10.91 1.97
N ASP A 135 -20.51 12.23 1.79
CA ASP A 135 -19.36 13.12 1.97
C ASP A 135 -18.88 13.17 3.42
N LEU A 136 -19.82 13.22 4.37
CA LEU A 136 -19.49 13.16 5.80
C LEU A 136 -19.07 11.76 6.27
N TYR A 137 -19.49 10.68 5.57
CA TYR A 137 -19.00 9.32 5.86
C TYR A 137 -17.58 9.04 5.33
N ARG A 138 -17.08 9.81 4.36
CA ARG A 138 -15.67 9.74 3.90
C ARG A 138 -14.73 10.61 4.73
N ALA A 139 -15.27 11.51 5.56
CA ALA A 139 -14.50 12.48 6.33
C ALA A 139 -13.89 11.85 7.60
N ASN A 140 -12.63 12.15 7.89
CA ASN A 140 -11.97 11.72 9.13
C ASN A 140 -12.62 12.35 10.39
N SER A 141 -13.24 13.52 10.24
CA SER A 141 -14.05 14.21 11.26
C SER A 141 -15.27 14.84 10.58
N VAL A 142 -16.44 14.75 11.22
CA VAL A 142 -17.66 15.43 10.75
C VAL A 142 -17.57 16.93 11.02
N GLU A 143 -17.04 17.33 12.18
CA GLU A 143 -16.84 18.73 12.56
C GLU A 143 -15.89 19.45 11.59
N ASN A 144 -14.76 18.81 11.26
CA ASN A 144 -13.68 19.41 10.48
C ASN A 144 -13.82 19.12 8.96
N TYR A 145 -14.99 18.68 8.49
CA TYR A 145 -15.19 18.36 7.07
C TYR A 145 -14.97 19.60 6.19
N GLY A 146 -13.90 19.55 5.39
CA GLY A 146 -13.49 20.64 4.52
C GLY A 146 -12.38 21.54 5.07
N MET A 147 -11.86 21.29 6.27
CA MET A 147 -10.72 22.05 6.84
C MET A 147 -9.38 21.38 6.47
N LYS A 148 -8.35 22.20 6.21
CA LYS A 148 -6.94 21.77 6.12
C LYS A 148 -6.35 21.65 7.54
N ASN A 149 -5.21 20.96 7.68
CA ASN A 149 -4.41 20.89 8.92
C ASN A 149 -3.12 21.72 8.75
N GLN A 150 -2.51 22.18 9.84
CA GLN A 150 -1.26 22.99 9.85
C GLN A 150 -0.06 22.48 9.03
N LYS A 151 -0.08 21.23 8.54
CA LYS A 151 0.98 20.67 7.69
C LYS A 151 0.90 21.12 6.22
N SER A 152 -0.23 21.67 5.77
CA SER A 152 -0.48 22.05 4.36
C SER A 152 0.06 23.43 3.97
N ILE A 153 1.24 23.80 4.44
CA ILE A 153 1.86 25.10 4.16
C ILE A 153 3.24 24.88 3.54
N PRO A 154 3.52 25.46 2.35
CA PRO A 154 4.89 25.64 1.88
C PRO A 154 5.73 26.39 2.91
N LYS A 155 7.01 26.03 3.04
CA LYS A 155 8.00 26.78 3.83
C LYS A 155 9.23 27.06 2.97
N PRO A 156 9.29 28.22 2.28
CA PRO A 156 10.49 28.64 1.57
C PRO A 156 11.72 28.74 2.49
N LYS A 157 12.91 28.59 1.90
CA LYS A 157 14.21 28.44 2.61
C LYS A 157 14.68 29.70 3.35
N SER A 158 13.96 30.81 3.23
CA SER A 158 14.15 32.04 4.00
C SER A 158 13.83 31.90 5.50
N SER A 159 13.13 30.82 5.91
CA SER A 159 12.51 30.71 7.24
C SER A 159 13.18 29.80 8.28
N GLU A 160 13.94 28.76 7.90
CA GLU A 160 14.53 27.78 8.82
C GLU A 160 15.93 27.26 8.38
N PRO A 161 16.78 26.76 9.31
CA PRO A 161 18.18 26.42 9.02
C PRO A 161 18.34 25.15 8.15
N PRO A 162 19.50 24.94 7.48
CA PRO A 162 19.61 24.13 6.26
C PRO A 162 19.44 22.59 6.35
N ASN A 163 18.99 22.04 7.49
CA ASN A 163 18.92 20.59 7.75
C ASN A 163 17.57 20.11 8.30
N VAL A 164 16.50 20.91 8.23
CA VAL A 164 15.14 20.48 8.62
C VAL A 164 14.38 19.96 7.39
N LEU A 165 14.19 18.65 7.30
CA LEU A 165 13.32 18.04 6.30
C LEU A 165 11.85 18.27 6.67
N THR A 166 11.07 18.85 5.76
CA THR A 166 9.64 19.16 5.93
C THR A 166 8.79 17.88 5.93
N GLN A 167 8.75 17.16 7.06
CA GLN A 167 7.90 15.96 7.28
C GLN A 167 6.40 16.30 7.44
N ASN A 168 5.90 17.12 6.52
CA ASN A 168 4.53 17.60 6.45
C ASN A 168 3.60 16.60 5.72
N GLY A 169 4.11 15.71 4.86
CA GLY A 169 3.26 14.82 4.06
C GLY A 169 2.51 15.54 2.94
N HIS A 170 2.89 16.79 2.65
CA HIS A 170 2.53 17.54 1.44
C HIS A 170 3.79 17.66 0.58
N GLN A 171 3.62 17.83 -0.73
CA GLN A 171 4.70 18.07 -1.69
C GLN A 171 4.29 19.17 -2.66
N HIS A 172 5.17 20.13 -2.87
CA HIS A 172 4.90 21.32 -3.66
C HIS A 172 5.82 21.41 -4.88
N ALA A 173 5.35 22.02 -5.96
CA ALA A 173 6.19 22.55 -7.04
C ALA A 173 5.63 23.91 -7.44
N ILE A 174 6.27 24.97 -6.93
CA ILE A 174 5.77 26.34 -6.95
C ILE A 174 6.80 27.33 -7.48
N MET A 175 6.29 28.45 -8.00
CA MET A 175 7.03 29.69 -8.21
C MET A 175 6.45 30.73 -7.24
N TYR A 176 7.28 31.57 -6.65
CA TYR A 176 6.86 32.50 -5.60
C TYR A 176 7.63 33.84 -5.64
N VAL A 177 7.11 34.82 -4.91
CA VAL A 177 7.80 36.08 -4.59
C VAL A 177 7.50 36.46 -3.14
N GLU A 178 8.53 36.89 -2.41
CA GLU A 178 8.50 37.25 -0.99
C GLU A 178 9.05 38.67 -0.75
N ASP A 179 9.05 39.13 0.50
CA ASP A 179 9.60 40.43 0.95
C ASP A 179 9.08 41.69 0.23
N GLY A 180 7.88 41.61 -0.36
CA GLY A 180 7.21 42.71 -1.04
C GLY A 180 5.89 43.14 -0.37
N ILE A 181 5.25 44.17 -0.93
CA ILE A 181 3.91 44.60 -0.54
C ILE A 181 2.97 44.37 -1.73
N PHE A 182 2.13 43.34 -1.63
CA PHE A 182 1.28 42.88 -2.71
C PHE A 182 -0.20 43.08 -2.38
N TYR A 183 -0.96 43.57 -3.35
CA TYR A 183 -2.41 43.80 -3.27
C TYR A 183 -3.18 42.80 -4.13
N GLY A 184 -2.54 41.70 -4.55
CA GLY A 184 -3.17 40.70 -5.40
C GLY A 184 -2.21 39.90 -6.27
N ALA A 185 -2.76 38.91 -6.94
CA ALA A 185 -2.05 37.91 -7.71
C ALA A 185 -2.93 37.37 -8.86
N LYS A 186 -2.31 37.07 -10.00
CA LYS A 186 -2.98 36.61 -11.20
C LYS A 186 -2.13 35.59 -11.96
N ALA A 187 -2.79 34.60 -12.54
CA ALA A 187 -2.18 33.70 -13.51
C ALA A 187 -3.23 33.04 -14.41
N LYS A 188 -2.77 32.51 -15.56
CA LYS A 188 -3.51 31.51 -16.35
C LYS A 188 -2.99 30.12 -16.01
N ILE A 189 -3.82 29.35 -15.30
CA ILE A 189 -3.53 28.02 -14.75
C ILE A 189 -4.01 26.95 -15.72
N ASN A 190 -3.11 26.11 -16.22
CA ASN A 190 -3.45 24.99 -17.10
C ASN A 190 -4.20 23.90 -16.33
N VAL A 191 -5.27 23.35 -16.91
CA VAL A 191 -6.20 22.44 -16.20
C VAL A 191 -6.12 21.02 -16.72
N TRP A 192 -5.93 20.05 -15.80
CA TRP A 192 -5.80 18.62 -16.08
C TRP A 192 -6.71 17.78 -15.17
N LYS A 193 -6.77 16.47 -15.41
CA LYS A 193 -7.32 15.48 -14.49
C LYS A 193 -6.18 14.56 -14.02
N PRO A 194 -5.39 14.96 -13.01
CA PRO A 194 -4.42 14.05 -12.41
C PRO A 194 -5.12 12.82 -11.82
N ASP A 195 -4.46 11.67 -11.93
CA ASP A 195 -4.82 10.51 -11.13
C ASP A 195 -4.21 10.61 -9.72
N VAL A 196 -5.01 10.27 -8.72
CA VAL A 196 -4.67 10.31 -7.29
C VAL A 196 -4.66 8.86 -6.80
N GLU A 197 -3.57 8.42 -6.16
CA GLU A 197 -3.36 7.03 -5.76
C GLU A 197 -4.31 6.63 -4.63
N MET A 198 -4.28 7.36 -3.51
CA MET A 198 -5.04 7.02 -2.32
C MET A 198 -6.28 7.92 -2.15
N PRO A 199 -7.46 7.41 -1.72
CA PRO A 199 -8.68 8.20 -1.63
C PRO A 199 -8.61 9.41 -0.67
N ASN A 200 -7.70 9.37 0.30
CA ASN A 200 -7.42 10.42 1.28
C ASN A 200 -6.36 11.44 0.82
N GLU A 201 -5.84 11.33 -0.40
CA GLU A 201 -4.95 12.32 -1.00
C GLU A 201 -5.72 13.33 -1.84
N PHE A 202 -5.01 14.37 -2.29
CA PHE A 202 -5.48 15.28 -3.32
C PHE A 202 -4.32 15.74 -4.20
N SER A 203 -4.67 16.28 -5.36
CA SER A 203 -3.76 17.00 -6.25
C SER A 203 -4.45 18.28 -6.72
N LEU A 204 -3.75 19.41 -6.58
CA LEU A 204 -4.29 20.73 -6.91
C LEU A 204 -3.28 21.63 -7.62
N ALA A 205 -3.79 22.70 -8.23
CA ALA A 205 -3.00 23.80 -8.74
C ALA A 205 -3.71 25.14 -8.46
N GLN A 206 -3.01 26.06 -7.81
CA GLN A 206 -3.63 27.29 -7.28
C GLN A 206 -2.69 28.50 -7.20
N ILE A 207 -3.28 29.62 -6.77
CA ILE A 207 -2.59 30.82 -6.30
C ILE A 207 -2.79 30.91 -4.79
N TRP A 208 -1.71 31.17 -4.05
CA TRP A 208 -1.73 31.55 -2.63
C TRP A 208 -1.45 33.05 -2.49
N VAL A 209 -2.21 33.73 -1.63
CA VAL A 209 -1.99 35.11 -1.22
C VAL A 209 -1.78 35.10 0.30
N LEU A 210 -0.57 35.41 0.76
CA LEU A 210 -0.12 35.15 2.13
C LEU A 210 0.30 36.42 2.87
N GLY A 211 0.05 36.45 4.18
CA GLY A 211 0.53 37.51 5.07
C GLY A 211 0.60 37.03 6.52
N GLY A 212 1.61 37.47 7.27
CA GLY A 212 1.83 37.09 8.67
C GLY A 212 2.95 36.06 8.86
N ASN A 213 2.84 35.24 9.92
CA ASN A 213 3.89 34.31 10.36
C ASN A 213 3.43 32.84 10.31
N PHE A 214 4.12 32.06 9.47
CA PHE A 214 3.94 30.61 9.26
C PHE A 214 3.84 29.76 10.54
N ASN A 215 4.43 30.19 11.65
CA ASN A 215 4.50 29.40 12.89
C ASN A 215 3.41 29.75 13.93
N SER A 216 2.57 30.78 13.71
CA SER A 216 1.62 31.23 14.75
C SER A 216 0.36 31.96 14.26
N ASP A 217 0.47 32.82 13.26
CA ASP A 217 -0.61 33.70 12.79
C ASP A 217 -0.35 34.00 11.30
N LEU A 218 -0.68 33.03 10.45
CA LEU A 218 -0.60 33.12 9.00
C LEU A 218 -2.00 33.28 8.43
N ASN A 219 -2.19 34.34 7.67
CA ASN A 219 -3.36 34.57 6.86
C ASN A 219 -3.09 34.03 5.44
N SER A 220 -4.06 33.34 4.87
CA SER A 220 -3.98 32.78 3.51
C SER A 220 -5.32 32.93 2.81
N ILE A 221 -5.27 33.32 1.54
CA ILE A 221 -6.38 33.21 0.58
C ILE A 221 -5.89 32.37 -0.59
N GLU A 222 -6.63 31.33 -0.93
CA GLU A 222 -6.25 30.33 -1.92
C GLU A 222 -7.36 30.15 -2.98
N ALA A 223 -7.01 30.10 -4.27
CA ALA A 223 -7.96 29.76 -5.33
C ALA A 223 -7.32 29.03 -6.52
N GLY A 224 -7.99 28.00 -7.03
CA GLY A 224 -7.45 27.14 -8.08
C GLY A 224 -8.38 26.00 -8.51
N TRP A 225 -7.79 24.93 -9.04
CA TRP A 225 -8.50 23.67 -9.34
C TRP A 225 -7.89 22.50 -8.56
N GLN A 226 -8.71 21.54 -8.13
CA GLN A 226 -8.24 20.34 -7.44
C GLN A 226 -9.02 19.06 -7.82
N VAL A 227 -8.35 17.92 -7.62
CA VAL A 227 -8.94 16.58 -7.56
C VAL A 227 -8.76 16.08 -6.13
N SER A 228 -9.87 15.83 -5.42
CA SER A 228 -9.85 15.34 -4.03
C SER A 228 -10.98 14.32 -3.82
N PRO A 229 -10.67 13.01 -3.89
CA PRO A 229 -11.68 11.95 -3.76
C PRO A 229 -12.32 11.93 -2.36
N GLN A 230 -11.57 12.23 -1.29
CA GLN A 230 -12.14 12.33 0.05
C GLN A 230 -13.20 13.44 0.12
N LEU A 231 -12.87 14.66 -0.33
CA LEU A 231 -13.75 15.82 -0.22
C LEU A 231 -15.00 15.69 -1.09
N TYR A 232 -14.86 15.24 -2.34
CA TYR A 232 -15.93 15.29 -3.35
C TYR A 232 -16.57 13.93 -3.69
N GLY A 233 -15.89 12.81 -3.43
CA GLY A 233 -16.38 11.46 -3.75
C GLY A 233 -16.15 11.02 -5.19
N ASP A 234 -15.42 11.83 -5.97
CA ASP A 234 -15.00 11.51 -7.32
C ASP A 234 -13.60 12.06 -7.64
N ASN A 235 -13.01 11.54 -8.71
CA ASN A 235 -11.71 11.97 -9.24
C ASN A 235 -11.93 13.02 -10.35
N ARG A 236 -12.81 14.00 -10.13
CA ARG A 236 -13.07 15.08 -11.10
C ARG A 236 -12.35 16.36 -10.70
N THR A 237 -11.79 17.02 -11.70
CA THR A 237 -11.20 18.36 -11.55
C THR A 237 -12.29 19.37 -11.25
N ARG A 238 -12.20 20.02 -10.08
CA ARG A 238 -13.23 20.93 -9.54
C ARG A 238 -12.59 22.27 -9.17
N LEU A 239 -13.29 23.36 -9.48
CA LEU A 239 -12.89 24.71 -9.06
C LEU A 239 -12.99 24.81 -7.54
N PHE A 240 -12.01 25.39 -6.85
CA PHE A 240 -12.09 25.57 -5.41
C PHE A 240 -11.50 26.90 -4.92
N THR A 241 -11.88 27.25 -3.69
CA THR A 241 -11.21 28.22 -2.84
C THR A 241 -10.90 27.62 -1.48
N TYR A 242 -9.89 28.14 -0.81
CA TYR A 242 -9.65 27.98 0.63
C TYR A 242 -9.29 29.36 1.21
N TRP A 243 -9.44 29.55 2.52
CA TRP A 243 -8.90 30.71 3.24
C TRP A 243 -8.63 30.33 4.70
N THR A 244 -7.72 31.03 5.38
CA THR A 244 -7.48 30.93 6.84
C THR A 244 -6.99 32.26 7.38
N SER A 245 -7.24 32.54 8.65
CA SER A 245 -6.70 33.68 9.38
C SER A 245 -5.86 33.29 10.61
N ASP A 246 -5.64 32.00 10.86
CA ASP A 246 -4.97 31.51 12.07
C ASP A 246 -3.95 30.38 11.83
N ALA A 247 -3.23 30.40 10.70
CA ALA A 247 -2.30 29.34 10.30
C ALA A 247 -2.91 27.91 10.33
N TYR A 248 -4.15 27.77 9.86
CA TYR A 248 -4.89 26.50 9.76
C TYR A 248 -5.08 25.78 11.11
N GLN A 249 -5.25 26.54 12.20
CA GLN A 249 -5.45 26.00 13.57
C GLN A 249 -6.92 25.69 13.86
N GLY A 250 -7.83 26.62 13.54
CA GLY A 250 -9.26 26.51 13.80
C GLY A 250 -10.15 27.34 12.86
N THR A 251 -9.58 28.20 12.01
CA THR A 251 -10.31 28.91 10.95
C THR A 251 -10.16 28.24 9.59
N GLY A 252 -11.03 28.64 8.66
CA GLY A 252 -10.90 28.27 7.25
C GLY A 252 -11.53 26.95 6.84
N CYS A 253 -11.83 26.84 5.55
CA CYS A 253 -12.26 25.60 4.90
C CYS A 253 -12.27 25.76 3.37
N TYR A 254 -12.49 24.65 2.67
CA TYR A 254 -12.81 24.62 1.26
C TYR A 254 -14.21 25.19 0.94
N ASN A 255 -14.26 26.10 -0.04
CA ASN A 255 -15.50 26.59 -0.66
C ASN A 255 -16.50 27.19 0.36
N HIS A 256 -17.73 26.65 0.39
CA HIS A 256 -18.86 27.06 1.23
C HIS A 256 -19.09 26.12 2.43
N LEU A 257 -18.08 25.33 2.84
CA LEU A 257 -18.21 24.36 3.94
C LEU A 257 -18.13 25.00 5.35
N CYS A 258 -17.92 26.30 5.39
CA CYS A 258 -17.81 27.18 6.55
C CYS A 258 -18.20 28.59 6.12
N SER A 259 -18.08 29.54 7.05
CA SER A 259 -18.36 30.95 6.84
C SER A 259 -17.15 31.72 6.28
N GLY A 260 -17.29 33.04 6.09
CA GLY A 260 -16.20 33.93 5.63
C GLY A 260 -16.33 34.40 4.18
N PHE A 261 -16.24 33.49 3.20
CA PHE A 261 -16.28 33.85 1.78
C PHE A 261 -17.68 34.28 1.32
N VAL A 262 -17.82 35.53 0.86
CA VAL A 262 -19.08 36.11 0.35
C VAL A 262 -19.12 35.94 -1.17
N GLN A 263 -19.86 34.94 -1.66
CA GLN A 263 -20.12 34.81 -3.10
C GLN A 263 -21.30 35.69 -3.52
N ILE A 264 -21.18 36.33 -4.69
CA ILE A 264 -22.25 37.13 -5.34
C ILE A 264 -22.68 36.56 -6.69
N ASN A 265 -21.86 35.69 -7.27
CA ASN A 265 -22.00 35.20 -8.65
C ASN A 265 -23.00 34.04 -8.77
N ARG A 266 -23.93 34.13 -9.72
CA ARG A 266 -24.97 33.12 -9.99
C ARG A 266 -24.61 32.07 -11.07
N GLU A 267 -23.44 32.22 -11.70
CA GLU A 267 -23.03 31.50 -12.92
C GLU A 267 -21.94 30.44 -12.64
N ILE A 268 -21.12 30.59 -11.59
CA ILE A 268 -20.01 29.68 -11.26
C ILE A 268 -20.20 29.11 -9.84
N ALA A 269 -20.16 27.78 -9.72
CA ALA A 269 -20.31 27.03 -8.48
C ALA A 269 -18.94 26.63 -7.90
N MET A 270 -18.65 27.05 -6.67
CA MET A 270 -17.45 26.60 -5.95
C MET A 270 -17.58 25.11 -5.56
N GLY A 271 -16.52 24.34 -5.77
CA GLY A 271 -16.53 22.88 -5.74
C GLY A 271 -17.11 22.20 -6.98
N GLY A 272 -17.59 22.94 -7.99
CA GLY A 272 -18.18 22.39 -9.21
C GLY A 272 -17.15 21.92 -10.25
N SER A 273 -17.49 20.86 -10.99
CA SER A 273 -16.65 20.24 -12.04
C SER A 273 -16.21 21.23 -13.13
N ILE A 274 -14.98 21.13 -13.61
CA ILE A 274 -14.43 21.93 -14.71
C ILE A 274 -14.47 21.14 -16.03
N SER A 275 -14.84 21.79 -17.15
CA SER A 275 -14.79 21.19 -18.49
C SER A 275 -14.67 22.25 -19.59
N PRO A 276 -13.94 22.00 -20.71
CA PRO A 276 -13.08 20.84 -20.99
C PRO A 276 -11.77 20.84 -20.16
N LEU A 277 -10.99 19.77 -20.29
CA LEU A 277 -9.71 19.55 -19.59
C LEU A 277 -8.60 19.25 -20.61
N SER A 278 -7.35 19.53 -20.27
CA SER A 278 -6.21 19.37 -21.16
C SER A 278 -5.85 17.89 -21.41
N ASN A 279 -5.24 17.62 -22.56
CA ASN A 279 -4.88 16.27 -23.02
C ASN A 279 -3.43 16.22 -23.52
N TYR A 280 -2.71 15.15 -23.19
CA TYR A 280 -1.29 15.00 -23.53
C TYR A 280 -1.05 15.00 -25.04
N GLY A 281 -0.15 15.86 -25.51
CA GLY A 281 0.18 16.05 -26.92
C GLY A 281 -0.94 16.67 -27.76
N ASN A 282 -2.02 17.17 -27.13
CA ASN A 282 -3.23 17.63 -27.78
C ASN A 282 -3.80 18.87 -27.04
N SER A 283 -5.10 19.13 -27.20
CA SER A 283 -5.83 20.30 -26.75
C SER A 283 -5.50 20.70 -25.31
N GLN A 284 -5.09 21.95 -25.14
CA GLN A 284 -4.74 22.57 -23.87
C GLN A 284 -5.79 23.59 -23.48
N TYR A 285 -6.15 23.62 -22.20
CA TYR A 285 -7.11 24.57 -21.64
C TYR A 285 -6.55 25.16 -20.34
N ASP A 286 -6.86 26.45 -20.10
CA ASP A 286 -6.43 27.19 -18.92
C ASP A 286 -7.57 28.04 -18.35
N ILE A 287 -7.60 28.16 -17.01
CA ILE A 287 -8.45 29.10 -16.28
C ILE A 287 -7.61 30.34 -15.93
N THR A 288 -8.19 31.53 -16.06
CA THR A 288 -7.59 32.72 -15.44
C THR A 288 -8.13 32.83 -14.02
N ILE A 289 -7.24 32.99 -13.04
CA ILE A 289 -7.58 33.38 -11.67
C ILE A 289 -6.93 34.74 -11.42
N LEU A 290 -7.69 35.65 -10.82
CA LEU A 290 -7.23 36.92 -10.28
C LEU A 290 -7.81 37.06 -8.87
N ILE A 291 -6.93 37.26 -7.89
CA ILE A 291 -7.26 37.64 -6.51
C ILE A 291 -6.69 39.04 -6.29
N TRP A 292 -7.45 40.00 -5.75
CA TRP A 292 -6.93 41.34 -5.47
C TRP A 292 -7.68 42.04 -4.34
N LYS A 293 -7.00 42.96 -3.65
CA LYS A 293 -7.57 43.80 -2.60
C LYS A 293 -8.19 45.05 -3.23
N ASP A 294 -9.46 45.28 -2.95
CA ASP A 294 -10.15 46.52 -3.32
C ASP A 294 -9.58 47.70 -2.53
N PRO A 295 -9.20 48.82 -3.18
CA PRO A 295 -8.51 49.92 -2.51
C PRO A 295 -9.44 50.80 -1.65
N LYS A 296 -10.76 50.62 -1.71
CA LYS A 296 -11.75 51.45 -1.00
C LYS A 296 -12.33 50.74 0.22
N GLU A 297 -12.83 49.52 0.05
CA GLU A 297 -13.44 48.71 1.12
C GLU A 297 -12.45 47.68 1.71
N GLY A 298 -11.23 47.58 1.17
CA GLY A 298 -10.18 46.64 1.62
C GLY A 298 -10.48 45.16 1.32
N HIS A 299 -11.62 44.85 0.71
CA HIS A 299 -12.10 43.49 0.50
C HIS A 299 -11.24 42.75 -0.54
N TRP A 300 -10.91 41.48 -0.30
CA TRP A 300 -10.19 40.65 -1.26
C TRP A 300 -11.16 39.99 -2.22
N TRP A 301 -11.17 40.43 -3.47
CA TRP A 301 -12.03 39.92 -4.53
C TRP A 301 -11.41 38.75 -5.28
N LEU A 302 -12.27 37.83 -5.75
CA LEU A 302 -11.93 36.73 -6.64
C LEU A 302 -12.62 36.89 -7.99
N GLN A 303 -11.86 36.79 -9.08
CA GLN A 303 -12.36 36.72 -10.45
C GLN A 303 -11.91 35.43 -11.13
N PHE A 304 -12.84 34.81 -11.86
CA PHE A 304 -12.65 33.61 -12.68
C PHE A 304 -12.81 33.96 -14.17
N GLY A 305 -11.79 33.63 -14.98
CA GLY A 305 -11.70 34.07 -16.36
C GLY A 305 -11.63 35.60 -16.50
N GLU A 306 -11.83 36.11 -17.71
CA GLU A 306 -11.83 37.54 -18.05
C GLU A 306 -13.25 38.16 -17.92
N LYS A 307 -14.08 37.64 -16.98
CA LYS A 307 -15.51 37.98 -16.92
C LYS A 307 -16.19 37.79 -15.57
N TYR A 308 -15.94 36.68 -14.86
CA TYR A 308 -16.78 36.30 -13.73
C TYR A 308 -16.16 36.75 -12.41
N ILE A 309 -16.51 37.96 -11.96
CA ILE A 309 -16.36 38.35 -10.55
C ILE A 309 -17.18 37.34 -9.73
N ILE A 310 -16.53 36.59 -8.83
CA ILE A 310 -17.16 35.49 -8.07
C ILE A 310 -17.76 36.01 -6.77
N GLY A 311 -16.94 36.72 -5.99
CA GLY A 311 -17.17 37.01 -4.59
C GLY A 311 -15.90 37.57 -3.95
N TYR A 312 -15.92 37.71 -2.64
CA TYR A 312 -14.84 38.31 -1.89
C TYR A 312 -14.73 37.79 -0.45
N TRP A 313 -13.56 38.02 0.16
CA TRP A 313 -13.33 37.90 1.60
C TRP A 313 -13.24 39.29 2.21
N PRO A 314 -14.11 39.66 3.17
CA PRO A 314 -14.03 40.93 3.88
C PRO A 314 -12.69 41.09 4.62
N ALA A 315 -12.11 42.30 4.59
CA ALA A 315 -10.82 42.61 5.23
C ALA A 315 -10.80 42.26 6.74
N SER A 316 -11.96 42.40 7.40
CA SER A 316 -12.15 42.12 8.83
C SER A 316 -12.00 40.65 9.24
N LEU A 317 -11.81 39.72 8.28
CA LEU A 317 -11.46 38.34 8.58
C LEU A 317 -9.97 38.13 8.91
N PHE A 318 -9.13 39.15 8.75
CA PHE A 318 -7.67 38.99 8.67
C PHE A 318 -6.91 39.91 9.65
N SER A 319 -5.78 39.44 10.15
CA SER A 319 -4.83 40.17 11.01
C SER A 319 -3.75 40.91 10.20
N TYR A 320 -3.33 40.33 9.07
CA TYR A 320 -2.29 40.86 8.17
C TYR A 320 -2.81 41.20 6.78
N LEU A 321 -3.62 40.32 6.17
CA LEU A 321 -4.24 40.59 4.86
C LEU A 321 -5.30 41.71 4.94
N SER A 322 -5.68 42.15 6.13
CA SER A 322 -6.37 43.42 6.39
C SER A 322 -5.66 44.62 5.75
N GLU A 323 -4.32 44.61 5.70
CA GLU A 323 -3.48 45.64 5.09
C GLU A 323 -2.98 45.23 3.70
N SER A 324 -2.21 44.16 3.60
CA SER A 324 -1.59 43.70 2.34
C SER A 324 -1.05 42.26 2.47
N ALA A 325 -0.71 41.63 1.36
CA ALA A 325 0.04 40.38 1.33
C ALA A 325 1.55 40.64 1.28
N SER A 326 2.34 39.83 2.00
CA SER A 326 3.80 39.90 2.04
C SER A 326 4.50 38.84 1.16
N MET A 327 3.77 37.81 0.76
CA MET A 327 4.25 36.74 -0.12
C MET A 327 3.11 36.26 -1.03
N ILE A 328 3.45 35.93 -2.28
CA ILE A 328 2.54 35.38 -3.28
C ILE A 328 3.17 34.11 -3.88
N GLU A 329 2.39 33.04 -3.97
CA GLU A 329 2.84 31.76 -4.55
C GLU A 329 1.88 31.29 -5.65
N TRP A 330 2.41 30.57 -6.64
CA TRP A 330 1.67 29.92 -7.71
C TRP A 330 2.25 28.53 -7.92
N GLY A 331 1.42 27.50 -8.12
CA GLY A 331 1.91 26.17 -8.48
C GLY A 331 1.03 25.02 -8.03
N GLY A 332 1.63 23.85 -7.92
CA GLY A 332 0.96 22.61 -7.52
C GLY A 332 1.25 22.19 -6.08
N GLU A 333 0.27 21.58 -5.44
CA GLU A 333 0.35 20.90 -4.14
C GLU A 333 -0.27 19.51 -4.29
N VAL A 334 0.37 18.49 -3.72
CA VAL A 334 -0.23 17.16 -3.54
C VAL A 334 -0.03 16.67 -2.11
N VAL A 335 -0.92 15.80 -1.65
CA VAL A 335 -0.70 15.03 -0.41
C VAL A 335 0.08 13.78 -0.75
N ASN A 336 1.23 13.60 -0.10
CA ASN A 336 1.98 12.35 -0.01
C ASN A 336 1.61 11.67 1.31
N SER A 337 0.49 10.96 1.31
CA SER A 337 0.05 10.16 2.45
C SER A 337 0.84 8.85 2.48
N GLN A 338 2.10 8.99 2.89
CA GLN A 338 3.08 7.91 2.99
C GLN A 338 2.41 6.61 3.45
N SER A 339 2.49 5.59 2.60
CA SER A 339 2.13 4.23 3.00
C SER A 339 2.96 3.83 4.23
N GLU A 340 2.47 2.88 5.02
CA GLU A 340 3.17 2.37 6.22
C GLU A 340 4.57 1.80 5.90
N GLU A 341 4.86 1.58 4.61
CA GLU A 341 6.15 1.14 4.06
C GLU A 341 7.14 2.28 3.75
N GLY A 342 6.74 3.54 3.95
CA GLY A 342 7.56 4.74 3.68
C GLY A 342 7.75 5.08 2.20
N GLN A 343 6.96 4.49 1.29
CA GLN A 343 7.05 4.79 -0.14
C GLN A 343 6.35 6.11 -0.47
N HIS A 344 7.00 6.96 -1.26
CA HIS A 344 6.42 8.21 -1.79
C HIS A 344 5.24 7.91 -2.75
N THR A 345 4.15 8.69 -2.63
CA THR A 345 2.95 8.58 -3.47
C THR A 345 3.22 8.66 -4.98
N THR A 346 2.38 8.00 -5.77
CA THR A 346 2.31 8.12 -7.23
C THR A 346 1.21 9.09 -7.70
N THR A 347 0.52 9.77 -6.78
CA THR A 347 -0.43 10.85 -7.08
C THR A 347 0.20 11.89 -7.99
N GLN A 348 -0.42 12.11 -9.15
CA GLN A 348 0.09 13.03 -10.17
C GLN A 348 -0.12 14.48 -9.75
N MET A 349 0.91 15.31 -9.80
CA MET A 349 0.78 16.77 -9.75
C MET A 349 0.55 17.32 -11.17
N GLY A 350 -0.46 18.17 -11.32
CA GLY A 350 -0.79 18.77 -12.61
C GLY A 350 -1.21 17.72 -13.65
N SER A 351 -0.30 17.39 -14.57
CA SER A 351 -0.50 16.42 -15.66
C SER A 351 0.23 15.09 -15.43
N GLY A 352 0.91 14.92 -14.29
CA GLY A 352 1.76 13.77 -14.01
C GLY A 352 3.03 13.72 -14.88
N ARG A 353 3.44 14.84 -15.49
CA ARG A 353 4.63 14.96 -16.35
C ARG A 353 5.58 16.02 -15.80
N PHE A 354 6.87 15.72 -15.79
CA PHE A 354 7.92 16.66 -15.36
C PHE A 354 8.01 17.89 -16.27
N ALA A 355 8.48 19.00 -15.70
CA ALA A 355 8.49 20.32 -16.30
C ALA A 355 9.30 20.41 -17.62
N GLU A 356 10.30 19.55 -17.82
CA GLU A 356 11.11 19.45 -19.04
C GLU A 356 10.30 19.07 -20.28
N GLU A 357 9.19 18.35 -20.11
CA GLU A 357 8.35 17.96 -21.24
C GLU A 357 7.60 19.15 -21.85
N GLY A 358 7.45 20.26 -21.11
CA GLY A 358 7.01 21.54 -21.64
C GLY A 358 5.61 21.54 -22.27
N TRP A 359 5.45 22.38 -23.30
CA TRP A 359 4.13 22.70 -23.86
C TRP A 359 3.37 21.47 -24.37
N GLY A 360 2.09 21.39 -24.04
CA GLY A 360 1.20 20.30 -24.45
C GLY A 360 1.35 19.02 -23.63
N LYS A 361 2.25 19.00 -22.64
CA LYS A 361 2.62 17.79 -21.88
C LYS A 361 2.73 18.03 -20.37
N ALA A 362 3.63 18.92 -19.97
CA ALA A 362 3.74 19.38 -18.59
C ALA A 362 2.60 20.37 -18.28
N SER A 363 2.20 20.45 -17.01
CA SER A 363 1.31 21.52 -16.57
C SER A 363 2.07 22.84 -16.50
N TYR A 364 1.35 23.96 -16.62
CA TYR A 364 1.95 25.29 -16.59
C TYR A 364 1.06 26.34 -15.92
N PHE A 365 1.73 27.38 -15.43
CA PHE A 365 1.13 28.69 -15.19
C PHE A 365 1.79 29.67 -16.17
N LYS A 366 1.02 30.57 -16.77
CA LYS A 366 1.52 31.62 -17.68
C LYS A 366 0.83 32.96 -17.40
N ASN A 367 1.41 34.06 -17.86
CA ASN A 367 1.02 35.42 -17.51
C ASN A 367 0.91 35.58 -15.98
N VAL A 368 1.95 35.14 -15.27
CA VAL A 368 2.06 35.29 -13.82
C VAL A 368 2.31 36.77 -13.50
N GLN A 369 1.41 37.37 -12.73
CA GLN A 369 1.40 38.80 -12.41
C GLN A 369 0.99 39.04 -10.95
N VAL A 370 1.48 40.13 -10.36
CA VAL A 370 1.05 40.65 -9.05
C VAL A 370 0.27 41.96 -9.23
N VAL A 371 -0.50 42.34 -8.23
CA VAL A 371 -1.17 43.65 -8.16
C VAL A 371 -0.40 44.54 -7.17
N ASP A 372 -0.02 45.73 -7.61
CA ASP A 372 0.78 46.67 -6.81
C ASP A 372 -0.08 47.66 -5.99
N GLY A 373 0.57 48.61 -5.30
CA GLY A 373 -0.11 49.65 -4.52
C GLY A 373 -0.88 50.69 -5.34
N SER A 374 -0.69 50.76 -6.66
CA SER A 374 -1.57 51.49 -7.58
C SER A 374 -2.75 50.65 -8.09
N ASN A 375 -2.87 49.41 -7.59
CA ASN A 375 -3.81 48.39 -8.03
C ASN A 375 -3.62 47.94 -9.50
N GLU A 376 -2.43 48.18 -10.08
CA GLU A 376 -2.10 47.78 -11.45
C GLU A 376 -1.44 46.39 -11.50
N LEU A 377 -1.68 45.65 -12.58
CA LEU A 377 -1.03 44.36 -12.82
C LEU A 377 0.42 44.57 -13.28
N ARG A 378 1.36 44.13 -12.45
CA ARG A 378 2.80 44.11 -12.72
C ARG A 378 3.29 42.69 -12.98
N ASN A 379 4.35 42.57 -13.77
CA ASN A 379 5.14 41.34 -13.77
C ASN A 379 5.99 41.38 -12.48
N PRO A 380 5.94 40.37 -11.60
CA PRO A 380 6.77 40.35 -10.40
C PRO A 380 8.25 40.24 -10.75
N GLU A 381 9.06 41.04 -10.06
CA GLU A 381 10.52 40.92 -10.03
C GLU A 381 10.94 39.83 -9.04
N ASN A 382 12.19 39.39 -9.10
CA ASN A 382 12.79 38.43 -8.15
C ASN A 382 12.00 37.13 -7.93
N LEU A 383 11.33 36.63 -8.98
CA LEU A 383 10.62 35.34 -8.96
C LEU A 383 11.58 34.19 -8.61
N GLN A 384 11.25 33.48 -7.53
CA GLN A 384 11.94 32.28 -7.06
C GLN A 384 11.10 31.02 -7.36
N VAL A 385 11.71 29.84 -7.25
CA VAL A 385 11.05 28.53 -7.40
C VAL A 385 11.39 27.61 -6.24
N PHE A 386 10.43 26.79 -5.83
CA PHE A 386 10.57 25.85 -4.72
C PHE A 386 9.91 24.50 -5.03
N THR A 387 10.55 23.43 -4.55
CA THR A 387 10.00 22.08 -4.46
C THR A 387 10.60 21.36 -3.25
N ASP A 388 9.81 20.55 -2.57
CA ASP A 388 10.26 19.71 -1.46
C ASP A 388 11.18 18.57 -1.96
N GLN A 389 10.85 17.97 -3.12
CA GLN A 389 11.60 16.88 -3.75
C GLN A 389 11.55 17.02 -5.29
N GLU A 390 12.57 17.68 -5.86
CA GLU A 390 12.71 17.94 -7.30
C GLU A 390 12.65 16.65 -8.15
N ASN A 391 13.08 15.53 -7.60
CA ASN A 391 13.05 14.22 -8.26
C ASN A 391 11.64 13.60 -8.38
N CYS A 392 10.65 14.11 -7.63
CA CYS A 392 9.25 13.69 -7.70
C CYS A 392 8.35 14.71 -8.41
N TYR A 393 8.53 15.99 -8.06
CA TYR A 393 7.83 17.11 -8.68
C TYR A 393 8.83 18.24 -8.88
N ASN A 394 9.07 18.62 -10.12
CA ASN A 394 9.93 19.75 -10.43
C ASN A 394 9.16 20.93 -11.00
N VAL A 395 9.84 22.07 -11.05
CA VAL A 395 9.34 23.35 -11.53
C VAL A 395 10.42 23.99 -12.40
N LYS A 396 10.02 24.48 -13.57
CA LYS A 396 10.92 25.09 -14.56
C LYS A 396 10.35 26.42 -15.03
N SER A 397 10.92 27.50 -14.53
CA SER A 397 10.53 28.86 -14.89
C SER A 397 10.99 29.25 -16.29
N GLY A 398 10.33 30.27 -16.84
CA GLY A 398 10.66 30.90 -18.11
C GLY A 398 10.00 32.28 -18.22
N ASN A 399 10.50 33.09 -19.15
CA ASN A 399 9.97 34.43 -19.38
C ASN A 399 10.02 34.75 -20.88
N GLY A 400 8.98 35.39 -21.39
CA GLY A 400 8.98 36.05 -22.70
C GLY A 400 7.82 35.70 -23.64
N GLY A 401 7.80 36.37 -24.78
CA GLY A 401 6.77 36.21 -25.81
C GLY A 401 5.36 36.51 -25.28
N SER A 402 4.37 35.78 -25.80
CA SER A 402 2.96 35.89 -25.41
C SER A 402 2.60 35.17 -24.10
N TRP A 403 3.60 34.69 -23.35
CA TRP A 403 3.44 33.94 -22.10
C TRP A 403 3.82 34.74 -20.85
N GLY A 404 4.42 35.93 -20.99
CA GLY A 404 4.92 36.74 -19.88
C GLY A 404 5.92 35.96 -19.02
N SER A 405 5.86 36.17 -17.69
CA SER A 405 6.45 35.23 -16.73
C SER A 405 5.61 33.95 -16.66
N TYR A 406 6.25 32.79 -16.76
CA TYR A 406 5.59 31.48 -16.75
C TYR A 406 6.47 30.41 -16.08
N PHE A 407 5.88 29.27 -15.76
CA PHE A 407 6.63 28.07 -15.40
C PHE A 407 5.86 26.80 -15.80
N TYR A 408 6.61 25.74 -16.06
CA TYR A 408 6.11 24.37 -16.12
C TYR A 408 6.30 23.68 -14.77
N TYR A 409 5.41 22.74 -14.41
CA TYR A 409 5.49 21.95 -13.18
C TYR A 409 4.81 20.58 -13.35
N GLY A 410 5.21 19.60 -12.54
CA GLY A 410 4.52 18.31 -12.43
C GLY A 410 5.42 17.09 -12.20
N GLY A 411 4.79 15.91 -12.25
CA GLY A 411 5.36 14.59 -11.95
C GLY A 411 4.44 13.80 -10.99
N PRO A 412 4.80 12.58 -10.55
CA PRO A 412 5.49 11.56 -11.32
C PRO A 412 4.53 10.90 -12.36
N VAL A 413 5.06 9.99 -13.17
CA VAL A 413 4.39 9.47 -14.38
C VAL A 413 3.70 8.11 -14.13
N ALA A 414 2.39 8.03 -14.36
CA ALA A 414 1.62 6.76 -14.28
C ALA A 414 1.79 5.85 -15.51
N VAL A 415 3.03 5.58 -15.94
CA VAL A 415 3.34 4.70 -17.08
C VAL A 415 4.53 3.81 -16.72
N MET A 416 4.47 2.52 -17.07
CA MET A 416 5.58 1.57 -16.90
C MET A 416 6.76 1.90 -17.83
N VAL A 417 7.59 2.87 -17.45
CA VAL A 417 8.86 3.21 -18.13
C VAL A 417 9.96 3.36 -17.08
N THR A 418 10.94 2.44 -17.12
CA THR A 418 12.21 2.45 -16.37
C THR A 418 12.13 2.63 -14.85
N ALA A 419 12.52 1.58 -14.12
CA ALA A 419 12.67 1.60 -12.65
C ALA A 419 13.74 2.59 -12.10
N ALA A 420 14.43 3.33 -12.98
CA ALA A 420 15.38 4.36 -12.61
C ALA A 420 14.70 5.58 -11.94
N ILE A 421 13.58 6.06 -12.49
CA ILE A 421 12.93 7.30 -12.02
C ILE A 421 12.25 7.08 -10.65
N PHE A 422 11.59 5.93 -10.46
CA PHE A 422 10.95 5.56 -9.20
C PHE A 422 11.93 5.46 -8.01
N ALA A 423 13.22 5.25 -8.25
CA ALA A 423 14.22 5.21 -7.18
C ALA A 423 14.60 6.62 -6.67
N ILE A 424 14.61 7.63 -7.55
CA ILE A 424 15.10 8.98 -7.23
C ILE A 424 14.13 9.76 -6.33
N CYS A 425 12.87 9.32 -6.27
CA CYS A 425 11.83 9.81 -5.35
C CYS A 425 12.02 9.42 -3.86
N VAL A 426 13.06 8.65 -3.52
CA VAL A 426 13.23 8.06 -2.18
C VAL A 426 14.44 8.64 -1.43
N ASP A 427 15.39 9.27 -2.12
CA ASP A 427 16.62 9.80 -1.51
C ASP A 427 16.41 11.21 -0.94
N GLY A 428 15.80 11.25 0.25
CA GLY A 428 15.54 12.45 1.05
C GLY A 428 15.85 12.27 2.55
N ASN A 429 16.88 11.48 2.87
CA ASN A 429 17.48 11.18 4.19
C ASN A 429 16.57 10.89 5.41
N GLU A 430 16.72 9.64 5.89
CA GLU A 430 16.72 9.22 7.30
C GLU A 430 15.41 8.97 8.10
N PHE A 431 15.41 7.76 8.71
CA PHE A 431 14.60 7.22 9.83
C PHE A 431 13.06 7.06 9.72
N LEU A 432 12.67 5.85 9.30
CA LEU A 432 11.50 5.10 9.83
C LEU A 432 11.97 3.74 10.39
N ASP A 433 11.12 3.03 11.15
CA ASP A 433 11.57 1.90 12.00
C ASP A 433 12.20 0.74 11.21
N HIS A 434 13.26 0.18 11.80
CA HIS A 434 14.18 -0.77 11.20
C HIS A 434 13.60 -2.20 11.07
N ARG A 435 12.31 -2.37 11.40
CA ARG A 435 11.59 -3.65 11.44
C ARG A 435 10.69 -3.84 10.22
N GLU A 436 9.78 -2.92 9.96
CA GLU A 436 8.81 -3.02 8.85
C GLU A 436 9.49 -2.83 7.49
N ILE A 437 10.44 -1.89 7.38
CA ILE A 437 11.34 -1.75 6.21
C ILE A 437 12.07 -3.08 5.91
N LYS A 438 12.39 -3.86 6.94
CA LYS A 438 13.10 -5.14 6.80
C LYS A 438 12.15 -6.22 6.27
N GLU A 439 10.93 -6.27 6.75
CA GLU A 439 9.91 -7.23 6.30
C GLU A 439 9.47 -6.95 4.86
N PHE A 440 9.23 -5.69 4.48
CA PHE A 440 8.91 -5.33 3.10
C PHE A 440 10.06 -5.61 2.11
N ARG A 441 11.32 -5.35 2.51
CA ARG A 441 12.51 -5.75 1.73
C ARG A 441 12.67 -7.27 1.60
N HIS A 442 12.15 -8.06 2.53
CA HIS A 442 12.11 -9.53 2.39
C HIS A 442 11.00 -9.95 1.41
N LEU A 443 9.79 -9.39 1.51
CA LEU A 443 8.69 -9.68 0.60
C LEU A 443 9.02 -9.33 -0.87
N LYS A 444 9.56 -8.13 -1.12
CA LYS A 444 10.05 -7.72 -2.46
C LYS A 444 11.24 -8.56 -2.98
N ARG A 445 11.92 -9.35 -2.13
CA ARG A 445 12.96 -10.31 -2.57
C ARG A 445 12.37 -11.63 -3.06
N PHE A 446 11.31 -12.12 -2.41
CA PHE A 446 10.71 -13.43 -2.72
C PHE A 446 9.71 -13.38 -3.87
N ASN A 447 8.92 -12.30 -3.95
CA ASN A 447 7.88 -12.14 -4.96
C ASN A 447 8.50 -11.68 -6.29
N LYS A 448 8.87 -12.64 -7.14
CA LYS A 448 9.50 -12.38 -8.45
C LYS A 448 8.47 -12.02 -9.53
N PRO A 449 8.88 -11.35 -10.63
CA PRO A 449 8.03 -11.14 -11.81
C PRO A 449 7.47 -12.48 -12.32
N THR A 450 6.14 -12.58 -12.33
CA THR A 450 5.42 -13.84 -12.50
C THR A 450 4.78 -13.94 -13.89
N VAL A 451 4.89 -15.11 -14.51
CA VAL A 451 4.28 -15.40 -15.82
C VAL A 451 2.81 -15.79 -15.67
N LYS A 452 2.49 -16.52 -14.60
CA LYS A 452 1.13 -16.96 -14.26
C LYS A 452 1.03 -17.30 -12.78
N SER A 453 0.03 -16.76 -12.09
CA SER A 453 -0.35 -17.23 -10.75
C SER A 453 -1.36 -18.37 -10.85
N ILE A 454 -1.25 -19.36 -9.96
CA ILE A 454 -2.20 -20.48 -9.81
C ILE A 454 -2.72 -20.47 -8.38
N LYS A 455 -4.03 -20.29 -8.19
CA LYS A 455 -4.65 -20.44 -6.87
C LYS A 455 -4.98 -21.91 -6.60
N SER A 456 -4.48 -22.43 -5.49
CA SER A 456 -4.70 -23.78 -4.98
C SER A 456 -6.05 -23.89 -4.24
N GLU A 457 -6.57 -25.11 -4.10
CA GLU A 457 -7.82 -25.40 -3.37
C GLU A 457 -7.73 -25.05 -1.87
N ASP A 458 -6.52 -25.12 -1.28
CA ASP A 458 -6.25 -24.72 0.10
C ASP A 458 -6.01 -23.20 0.28
N GLY A 459 -6.26 -22.43 -0.78
CA GLY A 459 -6.26 -20.96 -0.78
C GLY A 459 -4.93 -20.32 -1.21
N ASP A 460 -3.82 -21.07 -1.20
CA ASP A 460 -2.48 -20.54 -1.51
C ASP A 460 -2.34 -20.13 -2.97
N VAL A 461 -1.51 -19.12 -3.23
CA VAL A 461 -1.18 -18.64 -4.58
C VAL A 461 0.23 -19.08 -4.95
N ILE A 462 0.32 -19.87 -6.02
CA ILE A 462 1.57 -20.43 -6.55
C ILE A 462 1.95 -19.65 -7.80
N ASP A 463 2.99 -18.84 -7.68
CA ASP A 463 3.47 -17.99 -8.77
C ASP A 463 4.48 -18.73 -9.67
N CYS A 464 4.11 -18.95 -10.93
CA CYS A 464 4.99 -19.51 -11.95
C CYS A 464 5.94 -18.43 -12.48
N VAL A 465 7.16 -18.41 -11.96
CA VAL A 465 8.24 -17.48 -12.33
C VAL A 465 9.12 -18.08 -13.43
N PRO A 466 9.79 -17.27 -14.29
CA PRO A 466 10.76 -17.79 -15.25
C PRO A 466 11.91 -18.51 -14.53
N ILE A 467 12.37 -19.67 -15.04
CA ILE A 467 13.38 -20.49 -14.36
C ILE A 467 14.70 -19.75 -14.12
N THR A 468 15.05 -18.78 -14.96
CA THR A 468 16.21 -17.88 -14.84
C THR A 468 16.06 -16.78 -13.80
N ASN A 469 14.84 -16.51 -13.33
CA ASN A 469 14.49 -15.38 -12.47
C ASN A 469 14.12 -15.82 -11.05
N GLN A 470 14.18 -17.12 -10.76
CA GLN A 470 13.87 -17.70 -9.46
C GLN A 470 14.77 -17.16 -8.34
N PRO A 471 14.34 -17.19 -7.05
CA PRO A 471 15.11 -16.67 -5.92
C PRO A 471 16.56 -17.17 -5.80
N ALA A 472 16.90 -18.34 -6.33
CA ALA A 472 18.26 -18.89 -6.34
C ALA A 472 19.34 -17.87 -6.76
N PHE A 473 19.08 -17.07 -7.79
CA PHE A 473 20.09 -16.23 -8.43
C PHE A 473 20.30 -14.86 -7.76
N ASP A 474 19.54 -14.53 -6.71
CA ASP A 474 19.91 -13.42 -5.82
C ASP A 474 21.18 -13.75 -5.00
N HIS A 475 21.60 -15.03 -4.95
CA HIS A 475 22.82 -15.42 -4.26
C HIS A 475 24.06 -14.94 -5.03
N PRO A 476 24.99 -14.18 -4.41
CA PRO A 476 26.13 -13.62 -5.14
C PRO A 476 27.00 -14.62 -5.89
N LEU A 477 27.15 -15.85 -5.36
CA LEU A 477 27.92 -16.92 -6.02
C LEU A 477 27.18 -17.56 -7.22
N LEU A 478 25.88 -17.27 -7.39
CA LEU A 478 25.04 -17.90 -8.41
C LEU A 478 24.60 -16.95 -9.53
N LYS A 479 24.97 -15.66 -9.51
CA LYS A 479 24.54 -14.66 -10.52
C LYS A 479 24.76 -15.08 -11.98
N ASN A 480 25.81 -15.87 -12.25
CA ASN A 480 26.15 -16.40 -13.57
C ASN A 480 26.11 -17.95 -13.59
N HIS A 481 25.31 -18.59 -12.72
CA HIS A 481 25.28 -20.06 -12.59
C HIS A 481 24.54 -20.73 -13.75
N THR A 482 25.23 -21.58 -14.51
CA THR A 482 24.62 -22.39 -15.57
C THR A 482 23.66 -23.44 -14.98
N ILE A 483 22.36 -23.28 -15.26
CA ILE A 483 21.31 -24.18 -14.76
C ILE A 483 21.53 -25.59 -15.31
N GLN A 484 21.76 -26.54 -14.41
CA GLN A 484 21.73 -27.95 -14.75
C GLN A 484 20.29 -28.43 -14.66
N MET A 485 19.80 -29.21 -15.64
CA MET A 485 18.41 -29.70 -15.65
C MET A 485 18.27 -31.15 -15.19
N ARG A 486 19.38 -31.88 -15.00
CA ARG A 486 19.42 -33.25 -14.47
C ARG A 486 20.77 -33.54 -13.80
N PRO A 487 20.84 -34.49 -12.85
CA PRO A 487 22.11 -34.99 -12.30
C PRO A 487 23.00 -35.63 -13.39
N SER A 488 24.31 -35.63 -13.16
CA SER A 488 25.29 -36.31 -14.03
C SER A 488 25.34 -37.83 -13.80
N PHE A 489 24.80 -38.32 -12.67
CA PHE A 489 24.84 -39.73 -12.25
C PHE A 489 23.63 -40.05 -11.35
N TYR A 490 23.22 -41.33 -11.27
CA TYR A 490 22.15 -41.79 -10.38
C TYR A 490 22.65 -42.98 -9.50
N PRO A 491 22.70 -42.83 -8.17
CA PRO A 491 23.22 -43.86 -7.27
C PRO A 491 22.16 -44.92 -6.84
N VAL A 492 22.59 -46.09 -6.35
CA VAL A 492 21.72 -47.29 -6.13
C VAL A 492 21.76 -47.81 -4.67
N SER A 493 20.58 -47.84 -4.04
CA SER A 493 20.13 -47.64 -2.63
C SER A 493 20.63 -48.53 -1.41
N ASP A 494 21.14 -47.96 -0.25
CA ASP A 494 21.26 -48.50 1.18
C ASP A 494 21.98 -47.50 2.24
N SER A 495 21.95 -47.55 3.63
CA SER A 495 22.12 -46.53 4.84
C SER A 495 23.38 -46.28 5.82
N THR A 496 23.56 -45.32 6.82
CA THR A 496 22.82 -44.28 7.67
C THR A 496 23.68 -43.09 8.31
N TYR A 497 23.21 -42.35 9.37
CA TYR A 497 23.30 -40.86 9.51
C TYR A 497 22.96 -40.08 10.87
N THR A 498 23.87 -39.52 11.71
CA THR A 498 23.59 -38.57 12.89
C THR A 498 24.88 -38.06 13.60
N LYS A 499 25.04 -37.06 14.52
CA LYS A 499 24.35 -35.80 14.97
C LYS A 499 25.23 -34.92 15.87
N ARG A 500 24.85 -33.63 16.03
CA ARG A 500 24.72 -32.78 17.28
C ARG A 500 25.20 -31.32 17.12
N GLU A 501 24.77 -30.29 17.86
CA GLU A 501 23.51 -29.82 18.50
C GLU A 501 23.88 -28.58 19.38
N ALA A 502 22.98 -27.78 19.98
CA ALA A 502 21.70 -27.20 19.55
C ALA A 502 21.29 -26.09 20.56
N LYS A 503 20.45 -25.14 20.14
CA LYS A 503 19.74 -24.17 21.01
C LYS A 503 18.59 -23.53 20.20
N ALA A 504 17.40 -23.20 20.71
CA ALA A 504 16.83 -23.38 22.06
C ALA A 504 16.53 -24.87 22.40
N ILE A 505 15.57 -25.16 23.30
CA ILE A 505 15.12 -26.55 23.54
C ILE A 505 14.14 -26.99 22.44
N THR A 506 14.64 -26.92 21.20
CA THR A 506 14.30 -27.88 20.17
C THR A 506 14.44 -29.28 20.75
N GLN A 507 13.47 -30.16 20.50
CA GLN A 507 13.54 -31.55 20.94
C GLN A 507 13.44 -32.47 19.74
N TYR A 508 14.26 -33.51 19.78
CA TYR A 508 14.45 -34.46 18.70
C TYR A 508 14.00 -35.87 19.10
N ALA A 509 13.73 -36.71 18.09
CA ALA A 509 13.73 -38.16 18.22
C ALA A 509 14.23 -38.76 16.89
N LEU A 510 15.48 -39.25 16.86
CA LEU A 510 16.26 -39.47 15.63
C LEU A 510 17.36 -40.54 15.71
N MET A 511 17.81 -41.02 14.54
CA MET A 511 18.68 -42.19 14.35
C MET A 511 19.82 -41.95 13.35
N GLY A 512 21.01 -42.52 13.59
CA GLY A 512 21.99 -42.83 12.52
C GLY A 512 23.48 -43.00 12.90
N VAL A 513 24.40 -42.62 11.99
CA VAL A 513 25.87 -42.84 11.98
C VAL A 513 26.65 -41.54 11.69
N ARG A 514 27.81 -41.40 12.34
CA ARG A 514 28.82 -40.33 12.19
C ARG A 514 30.16 -40.86 11.73
N ASN A 515 31.08 -39.96 11.37
CA ASN A 515 32.51 -40.19 11.17
C ASN A 515 32.87 -41.03 9.92
N GLY A 516 31.97 -41.12 8.95
CA GLY A 516 32.27 -41.65 7.62
C GLY A 516 32.47 -40.54 6.58
N LYS A 517 32.63 -40.93 5.32
CA LYS A 517 32.49 -40.07 4.14
C LYS A 517 31.25 -40.54 3.36
N PHE A 518 30.26 -39.68 3.22
CA PHE A 518 29.02 -39.96 2.49
C PHE A 518 28.77 -38.88 1.44
N TYR A 519 27.92 -39.17 0.46
CA TYR A 519 27.76 -38.35 -0.75
C TYR A 519 26.26 -38.08 -1.06
N GLY A 520 25.36 -38.39 -0.11
CA GLY A 520 23.91 -38.25 -0.25
C GLY A 520 23.12 -39.18 0.69
N THR A 521 21.80 -39.22 0.53
CA THR A 521 20.88 -40.11 1.27
C THR A 521 19.61 -40.39 0.52
N GLU A 522 19.08 -41.62 0.60
CA GLU A 522 17.64 -41.85 0.41
C GLU A 522 16.96 -42.07 1.77
N ALA A 523 15.71 -41.68 1.95
CA ALA A 523 14.87 -42.13 3.07
C ALA A 523 13.38 -42.05 2.72
N THR A 524 12.61 -43.03 3.16
CA THR A 524 11.14 -43.03 3.06
C THR A 524 10.54 -42.49 4.36
N ILE A 525 10.10 -41.22 4.34
CA ILE A 525 9.49 -40.52 5.49
C ILE A 525 7.99 -40.71 5.45
N ASN A 526 7.35 -41.13 6.54
CA ASN A 526 5.90 -41.22 6.59
C ASN A 526 5.24 -39.85 6.89
N LEU A 527 4.12 -39.56 6.21
CA LEU A 527 3.42 -38.26 6.22
C LEU A 527 2.32 -38.20 7.29
N TRP A 528 2.31 -37.15 8.11
CA TRP A 528 1.29 -36.91 9.15
C TRP A 528 0.84 -35.44 9.22
N LYS A 529 -0.19 -35.18 10.04
CA LYS A 529 -0.62 -33.84 10.45
C LYS A 529 -0.67 -33.78 12.00
N PRO A 530 0.48 -33.63 12.67
CA PRO A 530 0.56 -33.47 14.13
C PRO A 530 -0.25 -32.27 14.64
N ASN A 531 -0.80 -32.37 15.85
CA ASN A 531 -1.33 -31.22 16.59
C ASN A 531 -0.17 -30.31 17.06
N VAL A 532 -0.33 -28.99 16.91
CA VAL A 532 0.66 -28.00 17.37
C VAL A 532 -0.04 -27.02 18.31
N GLN A 533 0.25 -27.11 19.62
CA GLN A 533 -0.55 -26.43 20.65
C GLN A 533 -0.46 -24.91 20.62
N ILE A 534 0.68 -24.35 20.18
CA ILE A 534 0.97 -22.92 20.25
C ILE A 534 1.42 -22.43 18.87
N LEU A 535 0.91 -21.27 18.44
CA LEU A 535 1.13 -20.67 17.11
C LEU A 535 2.61 -20.35 16.78
N LYS A 536 3.53 -20.51 17.74
CA LYS A 536 4.98 -20.29 17.61
C LYS A 536 5.80 -21.58 17.76
N GLU A 537 5.14 -22.72 17.87
CA GLU A 537 5.75 -24.04 17.82
C GLU A 537 5.61 -24.63 16.41
N PHE A 538 6.42 -25.65 16.11
CA PHE A 538 6.26 -26.47 14.91
C PHE A 538 6.47 -27.94 15.27
N SER A 539 6.03 -28.80 14.36
CA SER A 539 6.38 -30.22 14.36
C SER A 539 6.75 -30.66 12.96
N LEU A 540 7.92 -31.26 12.79
CA LEU A 540 8.44 -31.65 11.49
C LEU A 540 9.11 -33.03 11.54
N ALA A 541 9.30 -33.61 10.35
CA ALA A 541 10.08 -34.82 10.15
C ALA A 541 10.97 -34.62 8.93
N GLN A 542 12.29 -34.79 9.08
CA GLN A 542 13.22 -34.52 8.00
C GLN A 542 14.46 -35.42 7.96
N THR A 543 15.08 -35.46 6.78
CA THR A 543 16.47 -35.81 6.50
C THR A 543 17.35 -34.57 6.76
N TRP A 544 18.60 -34.74 7.18
CA TRP A 544 19.56 -33.65 7.34
C TRP A 544 20.96 -34.08 6.85
N VAL A 545 21.49 -33.50 5.79
CA VAL A 545 22.90 -33.60 5.40
C VAL A 545 23.76 -32.69 6.30
N VAL A 546 24.91 -33.11 6.86
CA VAL A 546 25.79 -32.26 7.71
C VAL A 546 27.29 -32.53 7.54
N SER A 547 28.11 -31.47 7.45
CA SER A 547 29.57 -31.56 7.45
C SER A 547 30.21 -30.41 8.23
N GLY A 548 31.48 -30.55 8.59
CA GLY A 548 32.24 -29.58 9.40
C GLY A 548 31.82 -29.53 10.87
N ASN A 549 32.26 -28.49 11.58
CA ASN A 549 31.96 -28.25 13.00
C ASN A 549 31.93 -26.75 13.33
N GLY A 550 31.26 -26.36 14.42
CA GLY A 550 31.22 -24.96 14.86
C GLY A 550 30.72 -24.00 13.76
N SER A 551 31.54 -23.02 13.38
CA SER A 551 31.27 -22.08 12.27
C SER A 551 31.57 -22.64 10.88
N SER A 552 32.22 -23.81 10.76
CA SER A 552 32.37 -24.55 9.50
C SER A 552 31.24 -25.56 9.27
N LEU A 553 30.29 -25.67 10.21
CA LEU A 553 29.16 -26.60 10.10
C LEU A 553 28.24 -26.17 8.95
N ASN A 554 28.06 -27.04 7.96
CA ASN A 554 27.14 -26.84 6.83
C ASN A 554 26.03 -27.89 6.94
N THR A 555 24.77 -27.52 6.74
CA THR A 555 23.64 -28.46 6.72
C THR A 555 22.67 -28.23 5.55
N ILE A 556 22.02 -29.31 5.11
CA ILE A 556 20.89 -29.27 4.16
C ILE A 556 19.80 -30.16 4.74
N GLU A 557 18.56 -29.71 4.83
CA GLU A 557 17.47 -30.47 5.45
C GLU A 557 16.29 -30.60 4.47
N ALA A 558 15.54 -31.70 4.53
CA ALA A 558 14.38 -31.92 3.67
C ALA A 558 13.36 -32.87 4.29
N GLY A 559 12.07 -32.58 4.13
CA GLY A 559 11.01 -33.36 4.73
C GLY A 559 9.65 -32.67 4.67
N TRP A 560 8.87 -32.81 5.74
CA TRP A 560 7.59 -32.14 5.91
C TRP A 560 7.50 -31.48 7.28
N GLN A 561 6.70 -30.42 7.38
CA GLN A 561 6.42 -29.70 8.63
C GLN A 561 4.92 -29.41 8.80
N VAL A 562 4.50 -29.15 10.04
CA VAL A 562 3.28 -28.43 10.39
C VAL A 562 3.66 -27.22 11.24
N HIS A 563 3.19 -26.05 10.81
CA HIS A 563 3.16 -24.81 11.56
C HIS A 563 1.85 -24.07 11.26
N ASP A 564 1.58 -22.97 11.96
CA ASP A 564 0.43 -22.11 11.68
C ASP A 564 0.61 -21.28 10.39
N LYS A 565 -0.48 -20.90 9.70
CA LYS A 565 -0.40 -20.01 8.52
C LYS A 565 -0.47 -18.55 8.98
N LEU A 566 0.63 -17.81 8.82
CA LEU A 566 0.70 -16.38 9.13
C LEU A 566 -0.32 -15.56 8.32
N GLY A 567 -1.18 -14.81 9.00
CA GLY A 567 -1.66 -13.53 8.47
C GLY A 567 -3.06 -13.43 7.85
N ILE A 568 -4.07 -14.22 8.26
CA ILE A 568 -5.48 -13.93 7.92
C ILE A 568 -6.38 -13.99 9.18
N PRO A 569 -7.04 -12.87 9.58
CA PRO A 569 -8.06 -12.90 10.63
C PRO A 569 -9.38 -13.47 10.08
N SER A 570 -9.63 -14.75 10.32
CA SER A 570 -10.84 -15.45 9.88
C SER A 570 -12.08 -15.03 10.67
N PHE A 571 -12.79 -14.01 10.20
CA PHE A 571 -14.14 -13.66 10.66
C PHE A 571 -15.20 -14.69 10.19
N HIS A 572 -15.15 -15.91 10.73
CA HIS A 572 -16.31 -16.76 11.03
C HIS A 572 -15.91 -17.93 11.97
N SER A 573 -16.89 -18.50 12.66
CA SER A 573 -16.70 -19.36 13.83
C SER A 573 -16.20 -20.78 13.53
N HIS A 574 -15.33 -21.29 14.41
CA HIS A 574 -14.87 -22.69 14.56
C HIS A 574 -13.98 -23.28 13.44
N GLY A 575 -12.65 -23.18 13.62
CA GLY A 575 -11.67 -24.04 12.95
C GLY A 575 -10.25 -23.48 12.93
N LEU A 576 -9.28 -24.17 13.55
CA LEU A 576 -7.84 -23.85 13.42
C LEU A 576 -7.26 -24.60 12.21
N ASN A 577 -6.96 -23.88 11.13
CA ASN A 577 -6.53 -24.44 9.84
C ASN A 577 -5.00 -24.58 9.72
N TYR A 578 -4.41 -25.45 10.55
CA TYR A 578 -3.04 -25.93 10.34
C TYR A 578 -2.90 -26.60 8.95
N SER A 579 -1.77 -26.46 8.27
CA SER A 579 -1.43 -27.22 7.07
C SER A 579 -0.13 -28.00 7.25
N THR A 580 -0.04 -29.18 6.63
CA THR A 580 1.22 -29.92 6.47
C THR A 580 1.86 -29.45 5.17
N SER A 581 3.11 -28.98 5.17
CA SER A 581 3.81 -28.51 3.97
C SER A 581 5.16 -29.19 3.76
N SER A 582 5.61 -29.27 2.50
CA SER A 582 6.97 -29.70 2.18
C SER A 582 7.98 -28.67 2.70
N LEU A 583 8.96 -29.12 3.49
CA LEU A 583 9.99 -28.27 4.08
C LEU A 583 11.37 -28.68 3.58
N PHE A 584 12.10 -27.76 2.94
CA PHE A 584 13.54 -27.88 2.74
C PHE A 584 14.26 -26.76 3.50
N ARG A 585 15.50 -26.99 3.97
CA ARG A 585 16.29 -25.99 4.69
C ARG A 585 17.77 -26.03 4.29
N LEU A 586 18.46 -24.90 4.44
CA LEU A 586 19.89 -24.76 4.16
C LEU A 586 20.57 -23.94 5.27
N ALA A 587 21.71 -24.42 5.80
CA ALA A 587 22.61 -23.68 6.69
C ALA A 587 24.08 -23.84 6.27
N ARG A 588 24.91 -22.81 6.46
CA ARG A 588 26.32 -22.76 5.96
C ARG A 588 27.35 -22.33 7.01
N ASP A 589 26.92 -21.97 8.21
CA ASP A 589 27.79 -21.47 9.29
C ASP A 589 27.39 -21.97 10.69
N GLY A 590 26.76 -23.15 10.76
CA GLY A 590 26.26 -23.75 11.99
C GLY A 590 25.03 -23.05 12.57
N TYR A 591 24.09 -22.67 11.69
CA TYR A 591 22.86 -21.94 12.03
C TYR A 591 23.09 -20.57 12.70
N ARG A 592 24.27 -19.96 12.54
CA ARG A 592 24.65 -18.72 13.24
C ARG A 592 24.12 -17.46 12.55
N LYS A 593 24.27 -17.39 11.22
CA LYS A 593 23.77 -16.30 10.36
C LYS A 593 23.17 -16.82 9.05
N THR A 594 23.39 -18.10 8.72
CA THR A 594 22.86 -18.76 7.53
C THR A 594 22.04 -19.98 7.94
N GLY A 595 20.74 -19.92 7.70
CA GLY A 595 19.75 -20.91 8.11
C GLY A 595 18.40 -20.47 7.59
N CYS A 596 17.82 -21.17 6.61
CA CYS A 596 16.65 -20.65 5.89
C CYS A 596 15.81 -21.75 5.26
N TYR A 597 14.50 -21.53 5.15
CA TYR A 597 13.50 -22.51 4.69
C TYR A 597 13.02 -22.24 3.26
N ASN A 598 12.75 -23.31 2.51
CA ASN A 598 12.12 -23.30 1.19
C ASN A 598 12.80 -22.29 0.23
N LEU A 599 12.03 -21.53 -0.55
CA LEU A 599 12.56 -20.47 -1.41
C LEU A 599 12.71 -19.11 -0.69
N LEU A 600 12.55 -19.06 0.63
CA LEU A 600 12.71 -17.83 1.44
C LEU A 600 14.18 -17.40 1.57
N CYS A 601 15.12 -18.11 0.95
CA CYS A 601 16.47 -17.63 0.68
C CYS A 601 16.97 -18.12 -0.68
N SER A 602 17.90 -17.35 -1.24
CA SER A 602 18.63 -17.71 -2.45
C SER A 602 19.68 -18.80 -2.17
N GLY A 603 19.61 -19.91 -2.90
CA GLY A 603 20.60 -20.99 -2.83
C GLY A 603 20.13 -22.36 -3.32
N PHE A 604 18.84 -22.68 -3.21
CA PHE A 604 18.25 -23.85 -3.89
C PHE A 604 17.89 -23.47 -5.33
N VAL A 605 18.40 -24.19 -6.32
CA VAL A 605 17.99 -24.06 -7.72
C VAL A 605 16.88 -25.08 -7.98
N GLN A 606 15.64 -24.63 -8.00
CA GLN A 606 14.49 -25.46 -8.40
C GLN A 606 14.50 -25.65 -9.92
N THR A 607 14.29 -26.90 -10.35
CA THR A 607 14.22 -27.29 -11.77
C THR A 607 12.89 -27.92 -12.15
N SER A 608 12.12 -28.43 -11.18
CA SER A 608 10.79 -29.01 -11.41
C SER A 608 9.72 -27.93 -11.55
N ASN A 609 8.87 -28.09 -12.55
CA ASN A 609 7.62 -27.34 -12.74
C ASN A 609 6.37 -28.11 -12.25
N ARG A 610 6.54 -29.27 -11.60
CA ARG A 610 5.46 -30.14 -11.12
C ARG A 610 5.14 -29.98 -9.64
N TYR A 611 6.08 -29.48 -8.86
CA TYR A 611 5.98 -29.33 -7.41
C TYR A 611 6.38 -27.91 -7.01
N THR A 612 5.78 -27.38 -5.95
CA THR A 612 6.21 -26.11 -5.33
C THR A 612 6.78 -26.38 -3.93
N VAL A 613 7.90 -25.74 -3.61
CA VAL A 613 8.58 -25.93 -2.33
C VAL A 613 7.92 -25.06 -1.26
N GLY A 614 7.46 -25.66 -0.17
CA GLY A 614 6.55 -25.03 0.78
C GLY A 614 5.07 -25.29 0.51
N GLY A 615 4.71 -25.98 -0.58
CA GLY A 615 3.32 -26.33 -0.88
C GLY A 615 2.70 -27.31 0.13
N SER A 616 1.38 -27.20 0.32
CA SER A 616 0.60 -28.08 1.19
C SER A 616 0.54 -29.52 0.68
N ILE A 617 0.81 -30.48 1.57
CA ILE A 617 0.65 -31.92 1.36
C ILE A 617 -0.72 -32.33 1.92
N THR A 618 -1.72 -32.47 1.05
CA THR A 618 -3.10 -32.85 1.43
C THR A 618 -3.25 -34.34 1.76
N THR A 619 -2.36 -35.18 1.22
CA THR A 619 -2.37 -36.65 1.40
C THR A 619 -1.57 -37.06 2.63
N ILE A 620 -2.27 -37.36 3.74
CA ILE A 620 -1.68 -37.67 5.05
C ILE A 620 -2.13 -39.04 5.60
N SER A 621 -1.26 -39.67 6.40
CA SER A 621 -1.56 -40.95 7.06
C SER A 621 -2.65 -40.81 8.13
N ARG A 622 -3.31 -41.92 8.47
CA ARG A 622 -4.37 -41.98 9.49
C ARG A 622 -4.08 -43.04 10.55
N TYR A 623 -4.39 -42.76 11.82
CA TYR A 623 -4.20 -43.72 12.91
C TYR A 623 -4.98 -45.01 12.64
N ARG A 624 -4.27 -46.15 12.65
CA ARG A 624 -4.69 -47.51 12.25
C ARG A 624 -5.18 -47.67 10.80
N GLY A 625 -5.22 -46.60 10.01
CA GLY A 625 -5.71 -46.57 8.63
C GLY A 625 -4.62 -46.64 7.55
N THR A 626 -4.93 -46.11 6.37
CA THR A 626 -3.98 -45.94 5.26
C THR A 626 -2.79 -45.07 5.70
N GLN A 627 -1.59 -45.47 5.29
CA GLN A 627 -0.36 -44.70 5.49
C GLN A 627 0.11 -44.18 4.13
N TYR A 628 0.74 -43.01 4.14
CA TYR A 628 1.33 -42.40 2.97
C TYR A 628 2.77 -41.96 3.30
N ASP A 629 3.65 -42.13 2.32
CA ASP A 629 5.08 -41.95 2.47
C ASP A 629 5.61 -40.98 1.41
N LEU A 630 6.71 -40.31 1.74
CA LEU A 630 7.51 -39.45 0.87
C LEU A 630 8.95 -39.98 0.86
N SER A 631 9.35 -40.61 -0.24
CA SER A 631 10.75 -41.00 -0.46
C SER A 631 11.55 -39.79 -0.92
N ILE A 632 12.60 -39.42 -0.18
CA ILE A 632 13.52 -38.30 -0.49
C ILE A 632 14.90 -38.86 -0.79
N LEU A 633 15.56 -38.41 -1.87
CA LEU A 633 16.97 -38.70 -2.20
C LEU A 633 17.78 -37.39 -2.37
N TYR A 634 19.00 -37.34 -1.83
CA TYR A 634 20.08 -36.42 -2.24
C TYR A 634 21.17 -37.16 -3.01
N MET A 635 21.75 -36.52 -4.03
CA MET A 635 22.88 -37.04 -4.82
C MET A 635 24.00 -36.01 -4.96
N GLU A 636 25.24 -36.48 -5.14
CA GLU A 636 26.44 -35.64 -5.22
C GLU A 636 26.51 -34.76 -6.49
N GLY A 637 27.64 -34.09 -6.71
CA GLY A 637 27.90 -33.24 -7.88
C GLY A 637 27.19 -31.88 -7.83
N ASN A 638 26.08 -31.76 -7.10
CA ASN A 638 25.42 -30.48 -6.75
C ASN A 638 24.28 -30.63 -5.68
N TRP A 639 24.30 -31.65 -4.81
CA TRP A 639 23.24 -31.92 -3.82
C TRP A 639 21.83 -31.93 -4.42
N TRP A 640 21.63 -32.81 -5.40
CA TRP A 640 20.37 -32.94 -6.13
C TRP A 640 19.28 -33.59 -5.29
N LEU A 641 18.18 -32.88 -5.10
CA LEU A 641 17.00 -33.36 -4.38
C LEU A 641 16.00 -34.03 -5.33
N ARG A 642 15.67 -35.29 -5.04
CA ARG A 642 14.62 -36.08 -5.71
C ARG A 642 13.58 -36.51 -4.70
N VAL A 643 12.31 -36.47 -5.08
CA VAL A 643 11.21 -37.08 -4.33
C VAL A 643 10.53 -38.19 -5.14
N ASN A 644 9.76 -39.05 -4.47
CA ASN A 644 8.87 -40.04 -5.10
C ASN A 644 9.58 -40.91 -6.17
N GLU A 645 10.82 -41.34 -5.88
CA GLU A 645 11.71 -42.14 -6.74
C GLU A 645 12.14 -41.53 -8.09
N LYS A 646 11.38 -40.57 -8.65
CA LYS A 646 11.54 -40.12 -10.05
C LYS A 646 11.52 -38.61 -10.22
N ASP A 647 10.89 -37.87 -9.31
CA ASP A 647 10.70 -36.43 -9.47
C ASP A 647 11.87 -35.67 -8.86
N VAL A 648 12.86 -35.33 -9.69
CA VAL A 648 13.94 -34.41 -9.34
C VAL A 648 13.35 -33.00 -9.18
N ILE A 649 13.48 -32.41 -7.99
CA ILE A 649 12.88 -31.10 -7.65
C ILE A 649 13.82 -29.94 -7.96
N GLY A 650 15.10 -30.11 -7.65
CA GLY A 650 16.12 -29.07 -7.74
C GLY A 650 17.41 -29.50 -7.04
N TYR A 651 18.32 -28.57 -6.77
CA TYR A 651 19.64 -28.86 -6.23
C TYR A 651 20.27 -27.68 -5.48
N TRP A 652 21.28 -27.93 -4.63
CA TRP A 652 22.07 -26.89 -3.96
C TRP A 652 23.53 -26.89 -4.46
N PRO A 653 23.93 -25.93 -5.30
CA PRO A 653 25.26 -25.90 -5.90
C PRO A 653 26.41 -26.15 -4.91
N GLY A 654 27.31 -27.09 -5.22
CA GLY A 654 28.40 -27.49 -4.32
C GLY A 654 29.30 -26.33 -3.91
N SER A 655 29.44 -25.33 -4.79
CA SER A 655 30.14 -24.06 -4.58
C SER A 655 29.57 -23.18 -3.45
N LEU A 656 28.36 -23.46 -2.96
CA LEU A 656 27.81 -22.80 -1.77
C LEU A 656 28.50 -23.28 -0.49
N PHE A 657 29.09 -24.46 -0.46
CA PHE A 657 29.47 -25.13 0.79
C PHE A 657 30.97 -25.10 1.06
N SER A 658 31.35 -24.73 2.28
CA SER A 658 32.73 -24.74 2.76
C SER A 658 33.18 -26.11 3.27
N SER A 659 32.25 -26.93 3.76
CA SER A 659 32.51 -28.28 4.29
C SER A 659 31.61 -29.37 3.67
N LEU A 660 30.45 -29.00 3.13
CA LEU A 660 29.59 -29.88 2.32
C LEU A 660 29.90 -29.81 0.80
N GLY A 661 31.02 -29.23 0.36
CA GLY A 661 31.26 -28.94 -1.07
C GLY A 661 31.32 -30.17 -2.01
N ARG A 662 31.49 -31.38 -1.45
CA ARG A 662 31.54 -32.67 -2.17
C ARG A 662 30.98 -33.81 -1.32
N GLU A 663 31.42 -33.89 -0.06
CA GLU A 663 31.09 -34.98 0.86
C GLU A 663 30.50 -34.47 2.18
N THR A 664 29.81 -35.36 2.89
CA THR A 664 29.21 -35.13 4.20
C THR A 664 29.73 -36.15 5.21
N THR A 665 30.00 -35.72 6.45
CA THR A 665 30.66 -36.55 7.47
C THR A 665 29.71 -37.11 8.53
N ARG A 666 28.49 -36.56 8.58
CA ARG A 666 27.55 -36.78 9.69
C ARG A 666 26.13 -36.52 9.20
N VAL A 667 25.41 -37.58 8.85
CA VAL A 667 23.98 -37.55 8.49
C VAL A 667 23.02 -36.89 9.53
N GLU A 668 21.68 -36.96 9.39
CA GLU A 668 20.62 -37.11 10.43
C GLU A 668 19.26 -37.59 9.82
N TRP A 669 18.40 -38.33 10.55
CA TRP A 669 16.92 -38.34 10.33
C TRP A 669 16.07 -38.58 11.58
N GLY A 670 14.84 -38.06 11.56
CA GLY A 670 13.84 -38.21 12.64
C GLY A 670 12.91 -37.00 12.75
N GLY A 671 12.25 -36.89 13.91
CA GLY A 671 11.39 -35.76 14.24
C GLY A 671 12.15 -34.61 14.91
N GLU A 672 11.64 -33.39 14.71
CA GLU A 672 12.03 -32.17 15.43
C GLU A 672 10.76 -31.40 15.84
N ILE A 673 10.71 -30.91 17.08
CA ILE A 673 9.67 -29.99 17.56
C ILE A 673 10.31 -28.82 18.32
N ILE A 674 9.58 -27.70 18.41
CA ILE A 674 9.84 -26.66 19.42
C ILE A 674 8.84 -26.81 20.56
N ASN A 675 9.33 -26.79 21.80
CA ASN A 675 8.52 -26.49 22.98
C ASN A 675 8.89 -25.09 23.48
N SER A 676 7.96 -24.15 23.39
CA SER A 676 8.13 -22.74 23.77
C SER A 676 7.86 -22.46 25.26
N ARG A 677 7.35 -23.45 26.02
CA ARG A 677 7.09 -23.31 27.47
C ARG A 677 8.35 -23.63 28.28
N THR A 678 9.12 -22.59 28.59
CA THR A 678 10.30 -22.67 29.47
C THR A 678 9.93 -22.93 30.94
N GLY A 679 8.72 -22.59 31.38
CA GLY A 679 8.22 -22.72 32.76
C GLY A 679 7.79 -24.13 33.21
N GLY A 680 8.55 -25.17 32.86
CA GLY A 680 8.43 -26.52 33.43
C GLY A 680 7.28 -27.42 32.94
N ARG A 681 6.17 -26.87 32.45
CA ARG A 681 5.02 -27.65 31.91
C ARG A 681 5.13 -27.84 30.40
N HIS A 682 5.10 -29.08 29.92
CA HIS A 682 5.24 -29.40 28.50
C HIS A 682 4.03 -28.94 27.66
N THR A 683 4.21 -28.74 26.35
CA THR A 683 3.11 -28.55 25.41
C THR A 683 2.58 -29.86 24.83
N THR A 684 1.29 -29.90 24.50
CA THR A 684 0.60 -30.99 23.78
C THR A 684 0.84 -30.89 22.27
N THR A 685 2.08 -30.56 21.89
CA THR A 685 2.51 -30.51 20.49
C THR A 685 3.04 -31.90 20.13
N ASP A 686 2.42 -32.53 19.16
CA ASP A 686 2.75 -33.88 18.73
C ASP A 686 4.08 -33.87 17.98
N MET A 687 4.94 -34.88 18.20
CA MET A 687 6.00 -35.19 17.25
C MET A 687 5.51 -36.28 16.30
N GLY A 688 5.50 -35.98 15.00
CA GLY A 688 5.06 -36.93 13.98
C GLY A 688 3.56 -37.18 14.01
N SER A 689 3.13 -38.20 14.74
CA SER A 689 1.76 -38.73 14.81
C SER A 689 1.06 -38.43 16.13
N GLY A 690 1.78 -37.91 17.13
CA GLY A 690 1.33 -37.83 18.52
C GLY A 690 1.47 -39.16 19.29
N HIS A 691 1.83 -40.25 18.60
CA HIS A 691 1.96 -41.58 19.21
C HIS A 691 3.41 -41.97 19.43
N PHE A 692 3.69 -42.64 20.55
CA PHE A 692 5.02 -43.14 20.90
C PHE A 692 5.47 -44.27 19.96
N ALA A 693 6.79 -44.35 19.73
CA ALA A 693 7.44 -45.33 18.86
C ALA A 693 7.05 -46.79 19.14
N ASP A 694 6.77 -47.12 20.41
CA ASP A 694 6.33 -48.45 20.84
C ASP A 694 4.97 -48.88 20.27
N GLU A 695 4.12 -47.95 19.83
CA GLU A 695 2.85 -48.29 19.19
C GLU A 695 3.01 -48.87 17.78
N GLY A 696 4.14 -48.61 17.12
CA GLY A 696 4.54 -49.22 15.86
C GLY A 696 3.71 -48.82 14.63
N PHE A 697 3.72 -49.69 13.61
CA PHE A 697 3.16 -49.38 12.29
C PHE A 697 1.66 -49.04 12.32
N LYS A 698 1.28 -48.08 11.46
CA LYS A 698 -0.03 -47.42 11.40
C LYS A 698 -0.40 -46.57 12.62
N LYS A 699 0.48 -46.41 13.60
CA LYS A 699 0.19 -45.66 14.83
C LYS A 699 1.25 -44.61 15.10
N ALA A 700 2.47 -45.04 15.36
CA ALA A 700 3.65 -44.20 15.48
C ALA A 700 4.08 -43.69 14.10
N SER A 701 4.90 -42.63 14.09
CA SER A 701 5.55 -42.18 12.86
C SER A 701 6.80 -43.01 12.59
N TYR A 702 7.22 -43.08 11.33
CA TYR A 702 8.41 -43.84 10.94
C TYR A 702 9.23 -43.18 9.85
N PHE A 703 10.51 -43.51 9.86
CA PHE A 703 11.33 -43.50 8.66
C PHE A 703 11.66 -44.96 8.34
N ARG A 704 11.57 -45.33 7.07
CA ARG A 704 11.95 -46.65 6.56
C ARG A 704 12.79 -46.50 5.30
N ASN A 705 13.46 -47.57 4.87
CA ASN A 705 14.45 -47.51 3.79
C ASN A 705 15.37 -46.30 3.98
N LEU A 706 15.94 -46.14 5.18
CA LEU A 706 17.01 -45.17 5.40
C LEU A 706 18.20 -45.57 4.53
N LYS A 707 18.89 -44.64 3.84
CA LYS A 707 19.97 -44.91 2.88
C LYS A 707 21.06 -43.77 2.80
N ILE A 708 22.35 -44.03 2.52
CA ILE A 708 23.51 -43.13 2.27
C ILE A 708 24.15 -43.39 0.90
N VAL A 709 24.71 -42.38 0.23
CA VAL A 709 25.61 -42.60 -0.94
C VAL A 709 27.05 -42.79 -0.47
N ASP A 710 27.75 -43.81 -0.98
CA ASP A 710 29.18 -44.10 -0.79
C ASP A 710 30.06 -43.44 -1.86
N GLY A 711 31.39 -43.52 -1.69
CA GLY A 711 32.35 -42.88 -2.61
C GLY A 711 32.45 -43.49 -4.02
N THR A 712 31.71 -44.56 -4.31
CA THR A 712 31.55 -45.12 -5.66
C THR A 712 30.26 -44.63 -6.34
N ASN A 713 29.48 -43.78 -5.66
CA ASN A 713 28.08 -43.52 -5.96
C ASN A 713 27.22 -44.81 -6.00
N THR A 714 27.64 -45.87 -5.31
CA THR A 714 26.70 -46.87 -4.79
C THR A 714 26.13 -46.33 -3.47
N LEU A 715 25.16 -47.00 -2.89
CA LEU A 715 24.43 -46.58 -1.69
C LEU A 715 24.41 -47.86 -0.80
N ARG A 716 24.74 -47.81 0.51
CA ARG A 716 25.21 -48.97 1.36
C ARG A 716 24.70 -48.97 2.80
N GLU A 717 24.30 -50.12 3.40
CA GLU A 717 23.51 -50.22 4.68
C GLU A 717 24.36 -50.12 5.97
N PRO A 718 23.73 -49.86 7.15
CA PRO A 718 24.27 -48.95 8.15
C PRO A 718 25.06 -49.58 9.28
N GLN A 719 26.33 -49.21 9.33
CA GLN A 719 27.24 -49.77 10.31
C GLN A 719 27.60 -48.71 11.36
N GLY A 720 27.17 -48.94 12.61
CA GLY A 720 27.42 -48.05 13.76
C GLY A 720 26.24 -47.18 14.22
N LEU A 721 25.00 -47.61 13.96
CA LEU A 721 23.77 -46.89 14.33
C LEU A 721 23.71 -46.49 15.81
N TYR A 722 23.29 -45.24 16.06
CA TYR A 722 22.87 -44.75 17.36
C TYR A 722 21.50 -44.06 17.32
N LEU A 723 20.85 -44.00 18.48
CA LEU A 723 19.56 -43.36 18.71
C LEU A 723 19.74 -42.12 19.61
N PHE A 724 18.90 -41.10 19.43
CA PHE A 724 18.77 -40.00 20.38
C PHE A 724 17.33 -39.47 20.46
N ALA A 725 16.90 -39.15 21.67
CA ALA A 725 15.78 -38.24 21.94
C ALA A 725 16.07 -37.42 23.20
N ASP A 726 15.76 -36.12 23.20
CA ASP A 726 16.04 -35.21 24.33
C ASP A 726 15.25 -35.55 25.59
N LYS A 727 13.97 -35.91 25.41
CA LYS A 727 13.04 -36.20 26.52
C LYS A 727 12.21 -37.44 26.19
N HIS A 728 12.79 -38.60 26.47
CA HIS A 728 12.21 -39.92 26.17
C HIS A 728 10.77 -40.13 26.71
N ASN A 729 10.39 -39.44 27.79
CA ASN A 729 9.03 -39.47 28.34
C ASN A 729 8.00 -38.60 27.58
N CYS A 730 8.45 -37.67 26.74
CA CYS A 730 7.62 -36.74 25.96
C CYS A 730 7.53 -37.19 24.50
N TYR A 731 8.68 -37.60 23.95
CA TYR A 731 8.84 -38.19 22.62
C TYR A 731 9.91 -39.27 22.70
N ASN A 732 9.67 -40.42 22.07
CA ASN A 732 10.66 -41.49 22.02
C ASN A 732 10.96 -41.96 20.59
N ILE A 733 12.00 -42.78 20.47
CA ILE A 733 12.43 -43.43 19.25
C ILE A 733 12.76 -44.89 19.55
N LYS A 734 12.46 -45.78 18.60
CA LYS A 734 12.68 -47.23 18.70
C LYS A 734 13.14 -47.77 17.35
N THR A 735 14.25 -48.49 17.34
CA THR A 735 14.70 -49.28 16.18
C THR A 735 13.59 -50.22 15.72
N GLY A 736 13.42 -50.33 14.40
CA GLY A 736 12.74 -51.47 13.82
C GLY A 736 13.57 -52.74 14.00
N ASN A 737 12.90 -53.91 14.04
CA ASN A 737 13.59 -55.18 13.88
C ASN A 737 13.92 -55.35 12.38
N GLY A 738 15.20 -55.30 12.04
CA GLY A 738 15.70 -55.48 10.67
C GLY A 738 15.43 -56.88 10.11
N GLY A 739 15.53 -57.02 8.78
CA GLY A 739 15.20 -58.27 8.07
C GLY A 739 13.78 -58.32 7.48
N THR A 740 13.17 -57.16 7.19
CA THR A 740 11.87 -57.05 6.51
C THR A 740 11.97 -56.14 5.28
N SER A 741 10.91 -56.02 4.47
CA SER A 741 10.83 -55.16 3.27
C SER A 741 10.81 -53.64 3.56
N TRP A 742 11.42 -53.24 4.67
CA TRP A 742 11.51 -51.88 5.19
C TRP A 742 12.97 -51.38 5.29
N GLY A 743 13.96 -52.21 4.90
CA GLY A 743 15.38 -51.93 5.05
C GLY A 743 15.76 -51.68 6.51
N THR A 744 16.69 -50.77 6.76
CA THR A 744 16.78 -50.08 8.06
C THR A 744 15.62 -49.10 8.23
N TYR A 745 14.94 -49.19 9.38
CA TYR A 745 13.82 -48.33 9.77
C TYR A 745 13.77 -48.09 11.29
N PHE A 746 13.03 -47.04 11.69
CA PHE A 746 12.69 -46.77 13.08
C PHE A 746 11.30 -46.15 13.20
N PHE A 747 10.69 -46.34 14.38
CA PHE A 747 9.52 -45.58 14.81
C PHE A 747 9.95 -44.43 15.71
N TYR A 748 9.27 -43.30 15.63
CA TYR A 748 9.47 -42.13 16.49
C TYR A 748 8.13 -41.43 16.74
N GLY A 749 8.07 -40.63 17.81
CA GLY A 749 6.96 -39.73 18.08
C GLY A 749 6.57 -39.65 19.56
N GLY A 750 5.46 -38.98 19.80
CA GLY A 750 4.84 -38.81 21.12
C GLY A 750 3.98 -37.54 21.17
N PRO A 751 3.09 -37.38 22.17
CA PRO A 751 2.15 -36.27 22.27
C PRO A 751 2.75 -35.02 22.93
N GLY A 752 4.07 -35.07 23.23
CA GLY A 752 4.72 -34.15 24.14
C GLY A 752 4.16 -34.34 25.55
N ARG A 753 3.19 -33.51 25.93
CA ARG A 753 2.62 -33.46 27.28
C ARG A 753 1.74 -34.67 27.60
N ASN A 754 2.13 -35.44 28.61
CA ASN A 754 1.42 -36.62 29.09
C ASN A 754 1.72 -36.89 30.59
N VAL A 755 1.21 -37.97 31.18
CA VAL A 755 1.41 -38.27 32.62
C VAL A 755 2.87 -38.50 33.04
N LYS A 756 3.78 -38.83 32.11
CA LYS A 756 5.24 -38.94 32.34
C LYS A 756 6.02 -37.68 31.91
N CYS A 757 5.34 -36.69 31.31
CA CYS A 757 5.88 -35.42 30.84
C CYS A 757 4.84 -34.29 31.05
N PRO A 758 4.70 -33.76 32.28
CA PRO A 758 3.48 -33.08 32.76
C PRO A 758 3.23 -31.64 32.26
#